data_AF-A0A3R8M8U1-F1
#
_entry.id   AF-A0A3R8M8U1-F1
#
_cell.length_a   1.000
_cell.length_b   1.000
_cell.length_c   1.000
_cell.angle_alpha   90.00
_cell.angle_beta   90.00
_cell.angle_gamma   90.00
#
_symmetry.space_group_name_H-M   'P 1'
#
loop_
_entity.id
_entity.type
_entity.pdbx_description
1 polymer ?
#
loop_
_entity_poly.entity_id
_entity_poly.type
_entity_poly.pdbx_seq_one_letter_code
_entity_poly.pdbx_strand_id
1 'polypeptide(L)'
;MSAPHSAAIFADRADAGRQLAARLAGLGLSRPVVYALPRGGVPVAVEIAKALAAPIDLILVRKLGAPGQSELAVGAVVDGQEAQVVINEDLAAATGADAAYLQDVRRRELGEIERRRALYLGDRSRISPAGRTAIVVDDGLATGATAKAALRALRRQGAARIVLAIPLAPVETLEAMRAEADTVICLASPSPFLGVGRFYDDFHQLTDDETISLLRQAWDGAASGGTVERREVRLPPSGLTGDLQVPEEARGIVVFAHGSGSSRLSPRNCAVADSLNTRGLATLLFDLLDDTEAADRRKVFDIDFLAERLVQAINWISGQPDLARLPLGLFGASTGAGAALVAAARLGEGVGAVVSRGGRPDLAGAALARVSAPTLLIVGGADHQVIELNRQALAVLRCDKALRIVPDAGHLFEEAGALEQVMHLAGDWFGAKLCGPVATADARALTVTPQARLAAAAEPLPDIDDPAFAAAFDRYAKARVVLIGEASHGTSEFYRARAAITRRLIEQHGFEVVAVEADWPDAAAIDRHVRLKPHREMTPSPFTRFPTWMWRNTDVEAFTRWLRDHNAGKPVAHRVGFYGLDLYNMRASMAAVLAYLDEVDPAAAAEARDRYACMAPWNAAPATYGRAAISEGYAICERQVVSILVDLMRKAADYAAQDGETLFDATQNARLVVDAERYYRAMYYGAHESWNLRDRHMFETLDRVLRMRGPQAKAVVWAHNSHIGDARYTEMGAARGELNIGQLCRERFGSDAALIGLGTHSGTVMAASDWDAPAEVKTVKPSRPDSYEAWCHAVGVERFLIDLRPGHNEALRTDLREPRLERYVGVVYRPDSERLSHYAHASLSQQYDAFVWFDQTRAVTPLATEVRAGEDDTYPFGL
;
A
#
# COMPACT_ATOMS: atom_id res chain seq x y z
N MET A 1 10.10 -15.05 31.58
CA MET A 1 9.84 -16.35 30.91
C MET A 1 8.95 -16.06 29.71
N SER A 2 9.54 -16.08 28.51
CA SER A 2 8.86 -15.83 27.24
C SER A 2 7.96 -17.01 26.87
N ALA A 3 6.68 -16.74 26.58
CA ALA A 3 5.79 -17.74 25.99
C ALA A 3 6.27 -18.06 24.56
N PRO A 4 6.23 -19.33 24.11
CA PRO A 4 6.71 -19.73 22.80
C PRO A 4 5.84 -19.11 21.69
N HIS A 5 6.47 -18.55 20.66
CA HIS A 5 5.80 -18.22 19.41
C HIS A 5 5.21 -19.51 18.82
N SER A 6 3.88 -19.57 18.67
CA SER A 6 3.22 -20.64 17.92
C SER A 6 3.69 -20.57 16.46
N ALA A 7 4.39 -21.61 16.01
CA ALA A 7 4.76 -21.80 14.60
C ALA A 7 3.49 -21.93 13.72
N ALA A 8 3.61 -21.55 12.43
CA ALA A 8 2.57 -21.83 11.46
C ALA A 8 2.38 -23.35 11.33
N ILE A 9 1.14 -23.79 11.07
CA ILE A 9 0.75 -25.21 11.09
C ILE A 9 0.62 -25.76 9.67
N PHE A 10 0.29 -24.90 8.70
CA PHE A 10 0.08 -25.25 7.29
C PHE A 10 0.90 -24.35 6.38
N ALA A 11 1.44 -24.88 5.28
CA ALA A 11 2.16 -24.07 4.31
C ALA A 11 1.20 -23.12 3.55
N ASP A 12 0.07 -23.64 3.08
CA ASP A 12 -0.98 -22.90 2.39
C ASP A 12 -2.33 -23.60 2.54
N ARG A 13 -3.39 -23.07 1.91
CA ARG A 13 -4.74 -23.67 1.96
C ARG A 13 -4.83 -25.02 1.23
N ALA A 14 -4.03 -25.23 0.18
CA ALA A 14 -4.01 -26.51 -0.51
C ALA A 14 -3.36 -27.59 0.36
N ASP A 15 -2.33 -27.24 1.12
CA ASP A 15 -1.69 -28.13 2.10
C ASP A 15 -2.66 -28.58 3.19
N ALA A 16 -3.36 -27.63 3.80
CA ALA A 16 -4.41 -27.94 4.74
C ALA A 16 -5.51 -28.83 4.12
N GLY A 17 -5.86 -28.59 2.85
CA GLY A 17 -6.78 -29.42 2.08
C GLY A 17 -6.31 -30.87 1.90
N ARG A 18 -5.05 -31.08 1.51
CA ARG A 18 -4.43 -32.42 1.37
C ARG A 18 -4.42 -33.17 2.71
N GLN A 19 -4.08 -32.48 3.80
CA GLN A 19 -4.09 -33.08 5.14
C GLN A 19 -5.50 -33.46 5.61
N LEU A 20 -6.50 -32.61 5.35
CA LEU A 20 -7.91 -32.93 5.62
C LEU A 20 -8.42 -34.09 4.78
N ALA A 21 -8.05 -34.11 3.49
CA ALA A 21 -8.42 -35.17 2.57
C ALA A 21 -7.95 -36.55 3.08
N ALA A 22 -6.72 -36.63 3.58
CA ALA A 22 -6.18 -37.86 4.17
C ALA A 22 -7.01 -38.35 5.37
N ARG A 23 -7.53 -37.43 6.20
CA ARG A 23 -8.41 -37.77 7.33
C ARG A 23 -9.80 -38.20 6.87
N LEU A 24 -10.33 -37.59 5.81
CA LEU A 24 -11.64 -37.89 5.25
C LEU A 24 -11.67 -39.24 4.51
N ALA A 25 -10.58 -39.62 3.83
CA ALA A 25 -10.48 -40.87 3.08
C ALA A 25 -10.73 -42.11 3.96
N GLY A 26 -10.40 -42.05 5.25
CA GLY A 26 -10.60 -43.15 6.22
C GLY A 26 -12.04 -43.34 6.72
N LEU A 27 -13.00 -42.48 6.34
CA LEU A 27 -14.34 -42.47 6.94
C LEU A 27 -15.42 -43.26 6.17
N GLY A 28 -15.08 -43.89 5.04
CA GLY A 28 -16.02 -44.71 4.27
C GLY A 28 -17.27 -43.95 3.83
N LEU A 29 -17.11 -42.73 3.31
CA LEU A 29 -18.21 -41.82 3.00
C LEU A 29 -19.02 -42.31 1.78
N SER A 30 -20.34 -42.41 1.92
CA SER A 30 -21.24 -42.81 0.84
C SER A 30 -21.71 -41.59 0.03
N ARG A 31 -21.49 -41.64 -1.29
CA ARG A 31 -21.88 -40.58 -2.26
C ARG A 31 -21.54 -39.16 -1.77
N PRO A 32 -20.27 -38.87 -1.40
CA PRO A 32 -19.91 -37.56 -0.86
C PRO A 32 -20.09 -36.45 -1.90
N VAL A 33 -20.48 -35.26 -1.44
CA VAL A 33 -20.42 -34.00 -2.20
C VAL A 33 -19.70 -32.98 -1.32
N VAL A 34 -18.72 -32.30 -1.90
CA VAL A 34 -17.93 -31.28 -1.20
C VAL A 34 -18.56 -29.92 -1.44
N TYR A 35 -19.00 -29.25 -0.37
CA TYR A 35 -19.54 -27.90 -0.38
C TYR A 35 -18.54 -26.92 0.23
N ALA A 36 -17.94 -26.07 -0.60
CA ALA A 36 -17.01 -25.05 -0.13
C ALA A 36 -17.75 -23.79 0.33
N LEU A 37 -17.29 -23.18 1.44
CA LEU A 37 -17.63 -21.80 1.79
C LEU A 37 -16.63 -20.86 1.10
N PRO A 38 -17.05 -20.07 0.10
CA PRO A 38 -16.13 -19.17 -0.57
C PRO A 38 -15.83 -17.91 0.27
N ARG A 39 -14.66 -17.31 0.11
CA ARG A 39 -13.60 -17.68 -0.85
C ARG A 39 -12.58 -18.66 -0.30
N GLY A 40 -12.21 -18.51 0.98
CA GLY A 40 -11.17 -19.27 1.67
C GLY A 40 -11.31 -20.79 1.59
N GLY A 41 -12.52 -21.32 1.73
CA GLY A 41 -12.76 -22.76 1.71
C GLY A 41 -12.56 -23.46 0.37
N VAL A 42 -12.51 -22.73 -0.76
CA VAL A 42 -12.44 -23.31 -2.11
C VAL A 42 -11.14 -24.06 -2.39
N PRO A 43 -9.93 -23.50 -2.21
CA PRO A 43 -8.68 -24.25 -2.41
C PRO A 43 -8.57 -25.49 -1.52
N VAL A 44 -9.07 -25.41 -0.28
CA VAL A 44 -9.12 -26.55 0.64
C VAL A 44 -10.05 -27.64 0.09
N ALA A 45 -11.24 -27.23 -0.37
CA ALA A 45 -12.28 -28.13 -0.89
C ALA A 45 -11.86 -28.81 -2.20
N VAL A 46 -11.12 -28.11 -3.07
CA VAL A 46 -10.62 -28.67 -4.35
C VAL A 46 -9.71 -29.87 -4.09
N GLU A 47 -8.79 -29.77 -3.14
CA GLU A 47 -7.90 -30.89 -2.80
C GLU A 47 -8.67 -32.07 -2.17
N ILE A 48 -9.67 -31.79 -1.34
CA ILE A 48 -10.58 -32.82 -0.79
C ILE A 48 -11.39 -33.49 -1.91
N ALA A 49 -11.94 -32.73 -2.84
CA ALA A 49 -12.74 -33.23 -3.95
C ALA A 49 -11.91 -34.12 -4.89
N LYS A 50 -10.68 -33.69 -5.23
CA LYS A 50 -9.72 -34.48 -6.01
C LYS A 50 -9.40 -35.81 -5.34
N ALA A 51 -9.05 -35.79 -4.05
CA ALA A 51 -8.65 -36.98 -3.31
C ALA A 51 -9.80 -37.99 -3.11
N LEU A 52 -11.03 -37.50 -2.91
CA LEU A 52 -12.22 -38.35 -2.72
C LEU A 52 -12.91 -38.72 -4.04
N ALA A 53 -12.43 -38.22 -5.17
CA ALA A 53 -13.14 -38.26 -6.46
C ALA A 53 -14.62 -37.84 -6.34
N ALA A 54 -14.87 -36.84 -5.51
CA ALA A 54 -16.20 -36.37 -5.15
C ALA A 54 -16.54 -35.08 -5.91
N PRO A 55 -17.79 -34.89 -6.34
CA PRO A 55 -18.19 -33.63 -6.95
C PRO A 55 -18.09 -32.46 -5.95
N ILE A 56 -17.68 -31.31 -6.44
CA ILE A 56 -17.57 -30.05 -5.71
C ILE A 56 -18.68 -29.07 -6.12
N ASP A 57 -19.30 -28.43 -5.13
CA ASP A 57 -20.26 -27.33 -5.29
C ASP A 57 -20.00 -26.26 -4.20
N LEU A 58 -20.71 -25.14 -4.26
CA LEU A 58 -20.58 -24.04 -3.31
C LEU A 58 -21.79 -23.97 -2.37
N ILE A 59 -21.57 -23.46 -1.16
CA ILE A 59 -22.63 -22.97 -0.29
C ILE A 59 -22.40 -21.49 0.04
N LEU A 60 -23.21 -20.63 -0.58
CA LEU A 60 -23.09 -19.18 -0.40
C LEU A 60 -23.86 -18.74 0.83
N VAL A 61 -23.16 -18.06 1.74
CA VAL A 61 -23.72 -17.54 2.99
C VAL A 61 -23.28 -16.09 3.17
N ARG A 62 -24.19 -15.21 3.60
CA ARG A 62 -23.91 -13.82 3.95
C ARG A 62 -24.41 -13.50 5.35
N LYS A 63 -23.67 -12.67 6.09
CA LYS A 63 -24.07 -12.19 7.42
C LYS A 63 -25.09 -11.07 7.28
N LEU A 64 -26.07 -11.02 8.18
CA LEU A 64 -26.97 -9.88 8.36
C LEU A 64 -26.39 -9.04 9.50
N GLY A 65 -25.87 -7.85 9.18
CA GLY A 65 -25.25 -6.94 10.16
C GLY A 65 -26.27 -6.11 10.94
N ALA A 66 -25.93 -5.70 12.16
CA ALA A 66 -26.75 -4.87 13.04
C ALA A 66 -26.86 -3.40 12.55
N PRO A 67 -27.94 -2.67 12.89
CA PRO A 67 -28.06 -1.25 12.57
C PRO A 67 -26.87 -0.44 13.08
N GLY A 68 -26.25 0.35 12.20
CA GLY A 68 -25.08 1.18 12.55
C GLY A 68 -23.79 0.41 12.82
N GLN A 69 -23.80 -0.93 12.81
CA GLN A 69 -22.64 -1.78 13.08
C GLN A 69 -22.65 -3.01 12.15
N SER A 70 -22.24 -2.82 10.88
CA SER A 70 -22.29 -3.86 9.85
C SER A 70 -21.48 -5.12 10.19
N GLU A 71 -20.45 -5.00 11.03
CA GLU A 71 -19.58 -6.10 11.45
C GLU A 71 -20.18 -6.98 12.55
N LEU A 72 -21.19 -6.49 13.28
CA LEU A 72 -21.90 -7.25 14.30
C LEU A 72 -23.05 -8.05 13.66
N ALA A 73 -22.89 -9.36 13.53
CA ALA A 73 -23.85 -10.20 12.84
C ALA A 73 -25.06 -10.58 13.73
N VAL A 74 -26.23 -10.02 13.42
CA VAL A 74 -27.52 -10.40 14.03
C VAL A 74 -28.13 -11.64 13.39
N GLY A 75 -27.62 -12.06 12.23
CA GLY A 75 -28.06 -13.27 11.55
C GLY A 75 -27.20 -13.62 10.35
N ALA A 76 -27.66 -14.59 9.56
CA ALA A 76 -27.09 -14.95 8.28
C ALA A 76 -28.17 -15.42 7.30
N VAL A 77 -27.93 -15.21 6.01
CA VAL A 77 -28.76 -15.71 4.92
C VAL A 77 -27.95 -16.69 4.06
N VAL A 78 -28.58 -17.81 3.69
CA VAL A 78 -27.99 -18.89 2.92
C VAL A 78 -28.74 -19.06 1.60
N ASP A 79 -27.98 -19.29 0.52
CA ASP A 79 -28.49 -19.53 -0.83
C ASP A 79 -29.33 -20.83 -0.97
N GLY A 80 -30.29 -20.83 -1.90
CA GLY A 80 -31.20 -21.95 -2.19
C GLY A 80 -32.45 -21.53 -2.98
N GLN A 81 -33.25 -22.51 -3.46
CA GLN A 81 -34.54 -22.25 -4.14
C GLN A 81 -35.49 -21.42 -3.27
N GLU A 82 -35.40 -21.58 -1.95
CA GLU A 82 -35.91 -20.62 -0.96
C GLU A 82 -34.75 -20.18 -0.05
N ALA A 83 -34.39 -18.90 -0.14
CA ALA A 83 -33.35 -18.29 0.67
C ALA A 83 -33.65 -18.41 2.17
N GLN A 84 -32.82 -19.16 2.89
CA GLN A 84 -33.02 -19.40 4.32
C GLN A 84 -32.31 -18.35 5.16
N VAL A 85 -32.99 -17.87 6.20
CA VAL A 85 -32.43 -16.90 7.15
C VAL A 85 -32.34 -17.55 8.53
N VAL A 86 -31.20 -17.33 9.20
CA VAL A 86 -31.00 -17.66 10.61
C VAL A 86 -30.75 -16.35 11.34
N ILE A 87 -31.57 -16.04 12.34
CA ILE A 87 -31.49 -14.80 13.13
C ILE A 87 -31.17 -15.18 14.58
N ASN A 88 -30.32 -14.39 15.23
CA ASN A 88 -30.16 -14.37 16.67
C ASN A 88 -31.12 -13.33 17.25
N GLU A 89 -32.27 -13.79 17.72
CA GLU A 89 -33.37 -12.95 18.23
C GLU A 89 -32.90 -12.05 19.40
N ASP A 90 -32.09 -12.57 20.32
CA ASP A 90 -31.59 -11.82 21.48
C ASP A 90 -30.70 -10.65 21.05
N LEU A 91 -29.82 -10.89 20.07
CA LEU A 91 -28.91 -9.87 19.55
C LEU A 91 -29.63 -8.86 18.64
N ALA A 92 -30.61 -9.31 17.87
CA ALA A 92 -31.44 -8.42 17.06
C ALA A 92 -32.23 -7.44 17.94
N ALA A 93 -32.79 -7.91 19.05
CA ALA A 93 -33.48 -7.08 20.03
C ALA A 93 -32.54 -6.07 20.71
N ALA A 94 -31.34 -6.51 21.13
CA ALA A 94 -30.35 -5.65 21.79
C ALA A 94 -29.75 -4.55 20.89
N THR A 95 -29.77 -4.75 19.57
CA THR A 95 -29.16 -3.83 18.58
C THR A 95 -30.18 -2.97 17.83
N GLY A 96 -31.48 -3.12 18.14
CA GLY A 96 -32.54 -2.40 17.45
C GLY A 96 -32.77 -2.87 16.00
N ALA A 97 -32.35 -4.09 15.66
CA ALA A 97 -32.55 -4.70 14.35
C ALA A 97 -34.01 -5.17 14.20
N ASP A 98 -34.93 -4.23 13.97
CA ASP A 98 -36.35 -4.53 13.81
C ASP A 98 -36.65 -5.34 12.54
N ALA A 99 -37.89 -5.82 12.42
CA ALA A 99 -38.31 -6.65 11.30
C ALA A 99 -38.16 -5.97 9.93
N ALA A 100 -38.32 -4.64 9.86
CA ALA A 100 -38.19 -3.89 8.62
C ALA A 100 -36.71 -3.79 8.19
N TYR A 101 -35.82 -3.47 9.13
CA TYR A 101 -34.39 -3.44 8.92
C TYR A 101 -33.86 -4.81 8.47
N LEU A 102 -34.27 -5.89 9.16
CA LEU A 102 -33.85 -7.25 8.82
C LEU A 102 -34.31 -7.67 7.43
N GLN A 103 -35.51 -7.25 6.98
CA GLN A 103 -36.00 -7.51 5.62
C GLN A 103 -35.17 -6.77 4.56
N ASP A 104 -34.80 -5.51 4.82
CA ASP A 104 -34.00 -4.72 3.89
C ASP A 104 -32.56 -5.24 3.76
N VAL A 105 -31.91 -5.54 4.89
CA VAL A 105 -30.58 -6.16 4.89
C VAL A 105 -30.64 -7.52 4.19
N ARG A 106 -31.65 -8.36 4.48
CA ARG A 106 -31.85 -9.65 3.80
C ARG A 106 -31.94 -9.48 2.28
N ARG A 107 -32.74 -8.52 1.79
CA ARG A 107 -32.91 -8.27 0.34
C ARG A 107 -31.57 -7.90 -0.31
N ARG A 108 -30.79 -7.04 0.33
CA ARG A 108 -29.47 -6.63 -0.16
C ARG A 108 -28.48 -7.79 -0.18
N GLU A 109 -28.37 -8.54 0.91
CA GLU A 109 -27.43 -9.66 1.00
C GLU A 109 -27.81 -10.82 0.07
N LEU A 110 -29.10 -11.02 -0.21
CA LEU A 110 -29.55 -11.97 -1.23
C LEU A 110 -29.20 -11.55 -2.65
N GLY A 111 -29.32 -10.26 -2.98
CA GLY A 111 -28.86 -9.74 -4.27
C GLY A 111 -27.37 -9.99 -4.48
N GLU A 112 -26.56 -9.86 -3.42
CA GLU A 112 -25.13 -10.14 -3.48
C GLU A 112 -24.82 -11.65 -3.60
N ILE A 113 -25.58 -12.52 -2.92
CA ILE A 113 -25.50 -13.97 -3.11
C ILE A 113 -25.75 -14.33 -4.57
N GLU A 114 -26.81 -13.79 -5.16
CA GLU A 114 -27.18 -14.08 -6.56
C GLU A 114 -26.11 -13.61 -7.54
N ARG A 115 -25.58 -12.40 -7.34
CA ARG A 115 -24.47 -11.86 -8.15
C ARG A 115 -23.25 -12.79 -8.11
N ARG A 116 -22.84 -13.25 -6.92
CA ARG A 116 -21.70 -14.17 -6.75
C ARG A 116 -21.99 -15.55 -7.31
N ARG A 117 -23.23 -16.02 -7.20
CA ARG A 117 -23.66 -17.30 -7.78
C ARG A 117 -23.48 -17.31 -9.29
N ALA A 118 -24.00 -16.27 -9.96
CA ALA A 118 -23.85 -16.11 -11.40
C ALA A 118 -22.37 -16.02 -11.81
N LEU A 119 -21.56 -15.34 -11.00
CA LEU A 119 -20.13 -15.19 -11.25
C LEU A 119 -19.34 -16.51 -11.10
N TYR A 120 -19.58 -17.27 -10.02
CA TYR A 120 -18.78 -18.47 -9.70
C TYR A 120 -19.24 -19.73 -10.42
N LEU A 121 -20.55 -19.93 -10.55
CA LEU A 121 -21.11 -21.15 -11.12
C LEU A 121 -21.50 -20.99 -12.60
N GLY A 122 -21.70 -19.76 -13.09
CA GLY A 122 -22.22 -19.51 -14.43
C GLY A 122 -23.54 -20.25 -14.65
N ASP A 123 -23.64 -21.00 -15.75
CA ASP A 123 -24.82 -21.82 -16.09
C ASP A 123 -24.82 -23.22 -15.44
N ARG A 124 -23.86 -23.53 -14.54
CA ARG A 124 -23.80 -24.86 -13.92
C ARG A 124 -24.92 -25.08 -12.92
N SER A 125 -25.61 -26.21 -13.08
CA SER A 125 -26.63 -26.68 -12.15
C SER A 125 -26.03 -27.05 -10.79
N ARG A 126 -26.71 -26.63 -9.71
CA ARG A 126 -26.38 -26.99 -8.34
C ARG A 126 -26.50 -28.49 -8.10
N ILE A 127 -25.65 -29.00 -7.22
CA ILE A 127 -25.67 -30.38 -6.79
C ILE A 127 -26.53 -30.46 -5.53
N SER A 128 -27.60 -31.25 -5.59
CA SER A 128 -28.48 -31.42 -4.43
C SER A 128 -27.79 -32.28 -3.35
N PRO A 129 -27.86 -31.89 -2.07
CA PRO A 129 -27.37 -32.71 -0.96
C PRO A 129 -28.33 -33.86 -0.60
N ALA A 130 -29.55 -33.88 -1.15
CA ALA A 130 -30.58 -34.85 -0.78
C ALA A 130 -30.09 -36.32 -0.90
N GLY A 131 -30.14 -37.06 0.22
CA GLY A 131 -29.72 -38.46 0.29
C GLY A 131 -28.21 -38.70 0.16
N ARG A 132 -27.38 -37.65 0.23
CA ARG A 132 -25.92 -37.71 0.09
C ARG A 132 -25.19 -37.33 1.38
N THR A 133 -23.90 -37.67 1.45
CA THR A 133 -23.02 -37.13 2.49
C THR A 133 -22.51 -35.76 2.06
N ALA A 134 -22.93 -34.69 2.76
CA ALA A 134 -22.48 -33.33 2.49
C ALA A 134 -21.25 -32.99 3.33
N ILE A 135 -20.12 -32.70 2.68
CA ILE A 135 -18.86 -32.31 3.33
C ILE A 135 -18.73 -30.79 3.21
N VAL A 136 -18.88 -30.07 4.32
CA VAL A 136 -18.75 -28.62 4.37
C VAL A 136 -17.31 -28.25 4.71
N VAL A 137 -16.70 -27.40 3.88
CA VAL A 137 -15.27 -27.06 3.97
C VAL A 137 -15.07 -25.55 4.05
N ASP A 138 -14.19 -25.12 4.96
CA ASP A 138 -13.69 -23.75 5.09
C ASP A 138 -12.18 -23.77 5.43
N ASP A 139 -11.49 -22.64 5.30
CA ASP A 139 -10.04 -22.54 5.63
C ASP A 139 -9.74 -22.40 7.13
N GLY A 140 -10.75 -22.09 7.93
CA GLY A 140 -10.72 -22.17 9.40
C GLY A 140 -11.93 -21.47 10.01
N LEU A 141 -12.25 -21.77 11.27
CA LEU A 141 -13.38 -21.13 11.96
C LEU A 141 -12.91 -20.34 13.16
N ALA A 142 -13.16 -19.03 13.15
CA ALA A 142 -12.97 -18.18 14.33
C ALA A 142 -14.19 -18.24 15.28
N THR A 143 -15.39 -18.02 14.75
CA THR A 143 -16.66 -18.00 15.52
C THR A 143 -17.69 -19.01 15.03
N GLY A 144 -17.48 -19.60 13.85
CA GLY A 144 -18.33 -20.66 13.27
C GLY A 144 -19.72 -20.24 12.78
N ALA A 145 -20.12 -18.97 12.88
CA ALA A 145 -21.49 -18.53 12.56
C ALA A 145 -21.92 -18.84 11.11
N THR A 146 -21.05 -18.59 10.14
CA THR A 146 -21.30 -18.85 8.71
C THR A 146 -21.42 -20.36 8.43
N ALA A 147 -20.50 -21.15 8.99
CA ALA A 147 -20.52 -22.61 8.87
C ALA A 147 -21.78 -23.21 9.50
N LYS A 148 -22.20 -22.72 10.68
CA LYS A 148 -23.43 -23.13 11.36
C LYS A 148 -24.67 -22.94 10.47
N ALA A 149 -24.77 -21.79 9.79
CA ALA A 149 -25.86 -21.52 8.87
C ALA A 149 -25.84 -22.47 7.66
N ALA A 150 -24.66 -22.72 7.08
CA ALA A 150 -24.46 -23.67 5.99
C ALA A 150 -24.89 -25.10 6.36
N LEU A 151 -24.45 -25.59 7.53
CA LEU A 151 -24.78 -26.94 8.03
C LEU A 151 -26.29 -27.13 8.22
N ARG A 152 -26.97 -26.15 8.84
CA ARG A 152 -28.43 -26.19 9.03
C ARG A 152 -29.18 -26.18 7.71
N ALA A 153 -28.73 -25.40 6.74
CA ALA A 153 -29.33 -25.36 5.41
C ALA A 153 -29.22 -26.71 4.70
N LEU A 154 -28.02 -27.33 4.69
CA LEU A 154 -27.81 -28.64 4.08
C LEU A 154 -28.63 -29.75 4.74
N ARG A 155 -28.82 -29.70 6.08
CA ARG A 155 -29.68 -30.67 6.78
C ARG A 155 -31.12 -30.57 6.33
N ARG A 156 -31.65 -29.34 6.21
CA ARG A 156 -33.02 -29.10 5.71
C ARG A 156 -33.20 -29.47 4.25
N GLN A 157 -32.14 -29.37 3.44
CA GLN A 157 -32.13 -29.81 2.04
C GLN A 157 -32.01 -31.35 1.88
N GLY A 158 -32.02 -32.10 2.99
CA GLY A 158 -32.12 -33.56 2.99
C GLY A 158 -30.79 -34.30 2.93
N ALA A 159 -29.67 -33.67 3.32
CA ALA A 159 -28.40 -34.38 3.48
C ALA A 159 -28.56 -35.58 4.42
N ALA A 160 -28.14 -36.76 3.97
CA ALA A 160 -28.22 -38.00 4.76
C ALA A 160 -27.19 -38.03 5.89
N ARG A 161 -26.05 -37.36 5.67
CA ARG A 161 -24.98 -37.16 6.65
C ARG A 161 -24.27 -35.86 6.36
N ILE A 162 -23.88 -35.13 7.39
CA ILE A 162 -23.17 -33.85 7.29
C ILE A 162 -21.83 -33.95 8.01
N VAL A 163 -20.76 -33.67 7.28
CA VAL A 163 -19.39 -33.65 7.77
C VAL A 163 -18.88 -32.21 7.68
N LEU A 164 -18.43 -31.63 8.78
CA LEU A 164 -17.69 -30.37 8.77
C LEU A 164 -16.20 -30.71 8.76
N ALA A 165 -15.46 -30.30 7.73
CA ALA A 165 -14.03 -30.53 7.60
C ALA A 165 -13.29 -29.19 7.53
N ILE A 166 -12.55 -28.87 8.57
CA ILE A 166 -11.87 -27.58 8.72
C ILE A 166 -10.43 -27.77 9.21
N PRO A 167 -9.46 -26.96 8.75
CA PRO A 167 -8.08 -27.10 9.20
C PRO A 167 -7.91 -26.75 10.67
N LEU A 168 -8.55 -25.66 11.12
CA LEU A 168 -8.38 -25.16 12.48
C LEU A 168 -9.58 -24.39 13.03
N ALA A 169 -9.77 -24.47 14.35
CA ALA A 169 -10.77 -23.71 15.11
C ALA A 169 -10.49 -23.73 16.63
N PRO A 170 -10.94 -22.70 17.40
CA PRO A 170 -10.95 -22.73 18.86
C PRO A 170 -11.76 -23.89 19.41
N VAL A 171 -11.41 -24.37 20.61
CA VAL A 171 -12.09 -25.48 21.28
C VAL A 171 -13.58 -25.16 21.50
N GLU A 172 -13.89 -23.94 21.91
CA GLU A 172 -15.25 -23.46 22.18
C GLU A 172 -16.10 -23.46 20.91
N THR A 173 -15.51 -23.10 19.77
CA THR A 173 -16.20 -23.13 18.47
C THR A 173 -16.44 -24.57 18.02
N LEU A 174 -15.49 -25.48 18.25
CA LEU A 174 -15.67 -26.91 17.91
C LEU A 174 -16.79 -27.57 18.71
N GLU A 175 -16.90 -27.26 20.00
CA GLU A 175 -17.99 -27.74 20.84
C GLU A 175 -19.36 -27.31 20.29
N ALA A 176 -19.48 -26.04 19.90
CA ALA A 176 -20.69 -25.53 19.26
C ALA A 176 -21.00 -26.21 17.91
N MET A 177 -19.96 -26.54 17.11
CA MET A 177 -20.14 -27.20 15.80
C MET A 177 -20.51 -28.69 15.92
N ARG A 178 -20.10 -29.38 17.00
CA ARG A 178 -20.47 -30.79 17.22
C ARG A 178 -21.98 -31.00 17.39
N ALA A 179 -22.72 -29.97 17.81
CA ALA A 179 -24.18 -30.01 17.87
C ALA A 179 -24.84 -29.84 16.49
N GLU A 180 -24.10 -29.38 15.47
CA GLU A 180 -24.63 -28.95 14.18
C GLU A 180 -24.18 -29.84 13.01
N ALA A 181 -23.17 -30.67 13.17
CA ALA A 181 -22.70 -31.63 12.16
C ALA A 181 -22.63 -33.06 12.76
N ASP A 182 -22.87 -34.08 11.94
CA ASP A 182 -22.81 -35.48 12.40
C ASP A 182 -21.36 -35.93 12.61
N THR A 183 -20.41 -35.25 11.97
CA THR A 183 -18.98 -35.47 12.15
C THR A 183 -18.24 -34.14 11.98
N VAL A 184 -17.37 -33.78 12.92
CA VAL A 184 -16.49 -32.61 12.83
C VAL A 184 -15.04 -33.08 12.77
N ILE A 185 -14.32 -32.70 11.73
CA ILE A 185 -12.89 -32.96 11.56
C ILE A 185 -12.18 -31.62 11.64
N CYS A 186 -11.30 -31.49 12.63
CA CYS A 186 -10.42 -30.35 12.81
C CYS A 186 -8.98 -30.87 12.91
N LEU A 187 -8.05 -30.31 12.13
CA LEU A 187 -6.64 -30.73 12.18
C LEU A 187 -5.93 -30.15 13.41
N ALA A 188 -6.22 -28.90 13.78
CA ALA A 188 -5.60 -28.23 14.92
C ALA A 188 -6.57 -27.32 15.72
N SER A 189 -6.30 -27.14 17.01
CA SER A 189 -7.04 -26.23 17.90
C SER A 189 -6.09 -25.39 18.74
N PRO A 190 -5.45 -24.36 18.14
CA PRO A 190 -4.43 -23.56 18.82
C PRO A 190 -5.03 -22.63 19.88
N SER A 191 -4.28 -22.42 20.97
CA SER A 191 -4.60 -21.46 22.05
C SER A 191 -3.32 -20.70 22.46
N PRO A 192 -3.31 -19.36 22.48
CA PRO A 192 -4.43 -18.46 22.20
C PRO A 192 -4.80 -18.41 20.70
N PHE A 193 -6.10 -18.28 20.41
CA PHE A 193 -6.59 -18.15 19.04
C PHE A 193 -6.73 -16.68 18.65
N LEU A 194 -5.83 -16.18 17.80
CA LEU A 194 -5.78 -14.77 17.39
C LEU A 194 -6.37 -14.51 15.99
N GLY A 195 -6.56 -15.56 15.18
CA GLY A 195 -7.13 -15.45 13.83
C GLY A 195 -6.66 -16.59 12.91
N VAL A 196 -7.46 -16.92 11.88
CA VAL A 196 -7.20 -18.09 11.02
C VAL A 196 -5.85 -18.01 10.29
N GLY A 197 -5.55 -16.84 9.69
CA GLY A 197 -4.35 -16.68 8.87
C GLY A 197 -3.01 -16.78 9.61
N ARG A 198 -2.99 -16.72 10.94
CA ARG A 198 -1.75 -16.86 11.75
C ARG A 198 -1.16 -18.27 11.71
N PHE A 199 -1.95 -19.25 11.29
CA PHE A 199 -1.58 -20.67 11.30
C PHE A 199 -1.23 -21.19 9.89
N TYR A 200 -1.15 -20.30 8.91
CA TYR A 200 -0.75 -20.56 7.53
C TYR A 200 0.51 -19.73 7.21
N ASP A 201 1.49 -20.32 6.51
CA ASP A 201 2.65 -19.56 6.00
C ASP A 201 2.23 -18.64 4.85
N ASP A 202 1.38 -19.12 3.94
CA ASP A 202 0.69 -18.33 2.91
C ASP A 202 -0.83 -18.32 3.15
N PHE A 203 -1.33 -17.14 3.51
CA PHE A 203 -2.76 -16.85 3.69
C PHE A 203 -3.21 -15.63 2.87
N HIS A 204 -2.77 -15.51 1.62
CA HIS A 204 -3.23 -14.43 0.74
C HIS A 204 -4.77 -14.43 0.57
N GLN A 205 -5.34 -13.27 0.25
CA GLN A 205 -6.77 -13.16 0.01
C GLN A 205 -7.10 -13.60 -1.42
N LEU A 206 -7.89 -14.66 -1.56
CA LEU A 206 -8.34 -15.16 -2.86
C LEU A 206 -9.27 -14.14 -3.53
N THR A 207 -9.04 -13.93 -4.82
CA THR A 207 -9.90 -13.20 -5.74
C THR A 207 -11.06 -14.09 -6.23
N ASP A 208 -12.05 -13.44 -6.84
CA ASP A 208 -13.18 -14.12 -7.47
C ASP A 208 -12.70 -14.98 -8.67
N ASP A 209 -11.68 -14.51 -9.41
CA ASP A 209 -11.13 -15.21 -10.59
C ASP A 209 -10.28 -16.43 -10.21
N GLU A 210 -9.45 -16.34 -9.17
CA GLU A 210 -8.72 -17.50 -8.63
C GLU A 210 -9.70 -18.56 -8.12
N THR A 211 -10.76 -18.13 -7.44
CA THR A 211 -11.84 -19.01 -6.97
C THR A 211 -12.49 -19.74 -8.15
N ILE A 212 -12.80 -19.03 -9.24
CA ILE A 212 -13.37 -19.61 -10.47
C ILE A 212 -12.37 -20.57 -11.14
N SER A 213 -11.10 -20.19 -11.21
CA SER A 213 -10.04 -21.01 -11.82
C SER A 213 -9.87 -22.34 -11.09
N LEU A 214 -9.81 -22.31 -9.76
CA LEU A 214 -9.74 -23.49 -8.91
C LEU A 214 -10.97 -24.41 -9.09
N LEU A 215 -12.17 -23.82 -9.15
CA LEU A 215 -13.40 -24.58 -9.42
C LEU A 215 -13.39 -25.21 -10.81
N ARG A 216 -12.94 -24.48 -11.85
CA ARG A 216 -12.80 -25.01 -13.21
C ARG A 216 -11.79 -26.15 -13.29
N GLN A 217 -10.62 -26.01 -12.68
CA GLN A 217 -9.63 -27.10 -12.61
C GLN A 217 -10.21 -28.36 -11.97
N ALA A 218 -10.99 -28.21 -10.90
CA ALA A 218 -11.65 -29.34 -10.25
C ALA A 218 -12.77 -29.95 -11.12
N TRP A 219 -13.40 -29.16 -11.98
CA TRP A 219 -14.43 -29.62 -12.90
C TRP A 219 -13.89 -30.22 -14.21
N ASP A 220 -12.74 -29.75 -14.70
CA ASP A 220 -12.19 -30.07 -16.02
C ASP A 220 -11.13 -31.19 -15.97
N GLY A 221 -10.66 -31.58 -14.77
CA GLY A 221 -9.65 -32.63 -14.52
C GLY A 221 -10.01 -34.07 -14.93
N ALA A 222 -10.95 -34.26 -15.86
CA ALA A 222 -11.37 -35.55 -16.39
C ALA A 222 -10.99 -35.80 -17.87
N ALA A 223 -10.23 -34.93 -18.55
CA ALA A 223 -9.90 -35.13 -19.98
C ALA A 223 -8.47 -34.72 -20.42
N SER A 224 -7.70 -35.74 -20.80
CA SER A 224 -6.68 -35.79 -21.88
C SER A 224 -5.29 -35.12 -21.70
N GLY A 225 -4.26 -35.72 -22.35
CA GLY A 225 -2.87 -35.28 -22.31
C GLY A 225 -2.12 -35.34 -23.65
N GLY A 226 -0.84 -34.96 -23.61
CA GLY A 226 0.25 -35.26 -24.56
C GLY A 226 0.65 -34.17 -25.57
N THR A 227 1.73 -33.40 -25.30
CA THR A 227 2.68 -32.80 -26.28
C THR A 227 3.80 -32.02 -25.56
N VAL A 228 4.95 -31.83 -26.24
CA VAL A 228 6.13 -30.96 -25.96
C VAL A 228 6.10 -30.24 -24.60
N GLU A 229 7.09 -30.52 -23.75
CA GLU A 229 7.10 -30.04 -22.36
C GLU A 229 7.06 -28.51 -22.29
N ARG A 230 5.89 -27.99 -21.94
CA ARG A 230 5.66 -26.57 -21.68
C ARG A 230 6.32 -26.23 -20.34
N ARG A 231 7.35 -25.37 -20.38
CA ARG A 231 8.11 -24.97 -19.20
C ARG A 231 7.52 -23.68 -18.63
N GLU A 232 7.04 -23.73 -17.40
CA GLU A 232 6.69 -22.52 -16.66
C GLU A 232 7.97 -21.75 -16.30
N VAL A 233 7.96 -20.44 -16.53
CA VAL A 233 9.06 -19.51 -16.25
C VAL A 233 8.55 -18.32 -15.45
N ARG A 234 9.41 -17.73 -14.62
CA ARG A 234 9.13 -16.49 -13.89
C ARG A 234 9.99 -15.37 -14.48
N LEU A 235 9.35 -14.32 -14.96
CA LEU A 235 10.00 -13.21 -15.66
C LEU A 235 10.42 -12.13 -14.64
N PRO A 236 11.72 -11.92 -14.38
CA PRO A 236 12.18 -10.82 -13.52
C PRO A 236 12.06 -9.46 -14.23
N PRO A 237 11.97 -8.34 -13.48
CA PRO A 237 11.88 -8.27 -12.02
C PRO A 237 10.47 -8.53 -11.47
N SER A 238 9.46 -8.55 -12.34
CA SER A 238 8.04 -8.60 -11.98
C SER A 238 7.59 -9.93 -11.38
N GLY A 239 8.35 -11.00 -11.63
CA GLY A 239 7.98 -12.35 -11.23
C GLY A 239 6.76 -12.89 -11.98
N LEU A 240 6.38 -12.28 -13.12
CA LEU A 240 5.21 -12.70 -13.90
C LEU A 240 5.41 -14.11 -14.43
N THR A 241 4.34 -14.90 -14.36
CA THR A 241 4.35 -16.29 -14.81
C THR A 241 4.19 -16.35 -16.32
N GLY A 242 5.05 -17.12 -16.97
CA GLY A 242 4.99 -17.39 -18.40
C GLY A 242 5.12 -18.87 -18.71
N ASP A 243 4.50 -19.29 -19.79
CA ASP A 243 4.59 -20.62 -20.38
C ASP A 243 5.50 -20.49 -21.61
N LEU A 244 6.71 -21.05 -21.50
CA LEU A 244 7.67 -21.08 -22.60
C LEU A 244 7.66 -22.47 -23.26
N GLN A 245 7.56 -22.47 -24.58
CA GLN A 245 7.67 -23.68 -25.40
C GLN A 245 8.68 -23.46 -26.52
N VAL A 246 9.69 -24.32 -26.59
CA VAL A 246 10.82 -24.22 -27.51
C VAL A 246 10.92 -25.51 -28.34
N PRO A 247 10.58 -25.48 -29.63
CA PRO A 247 10.86 -26.60 -30.54
C PRO A 247 12.37 -26.84 -30.68
N GLU A 248 12.80 -28.08 -30.93
CA GLU A 248 14.23 -28.45 -31.03
C GLU A 248 15.03 -27.61 -32.04
N GLU A 249 14.41 -27.22 -33.16
CA GLU A 249 15.01 -26.36 -34.19
C GLU A 249 14.25 -25.02 -34.31
N ALA A 250 14.14 -24.29 -33.19
CA ALA A 250 13.48 -22.99 -33.18
C ALA A 250 14.18 -21.99 -34.13
N ARG A 251 13.40 -21.40 -35.06
CA ARG A 251 13.89 -20.42 -36.05
C ARG A 251 13.62 -18.97 -35.68
N GLY A 252 12.86 -18.75 -34.62
CA GLY A 252 12.41 -17.47 -34.10
C GLY A 252 11.59 -17.69 -32.85
N ILE A 253 11.34 -16.62 -32.09
CA ILE A 253 10.50 -16.64 -30.89
C ILE A 253 9.38 -15.61 -31.00
N VAL A 254 8.16 -16.01 -30.63
CA VAL A 254 6.98 -15.14 -30.62
C VAL A 254 6.48 -14.93 -29.20
N VAL A 255 6.44 -13.68 -28.77
CA VAL A 255 5.93 -13.27 -27.44
C VAL A 255 4.47 -12.82 -27.58
N PHE A 256 3.60 -13.37 -26.75
CA PHE A 256 2.16 -13.08 -26.79
C PHE A 256 1.78 -11.98 -25.81
N ALA A 257 1.10 -10.95 -26.32
CA ALA A 257 0.39 -9.94 -25.54
C ALA A 257 -1.12 -10.24 -25.59
N HIS A 258 -1.66 -10.77 -24.50
CA HIS A 258 -3.09 -11.06 -24.42
C HIS A 258 -3.94 -9.78 -24.27
N GLY A 259 -5.24 -9.89 -24.53
CA GLY A 259 -6.18 -8.79 -24.33
C GLY A 259 -6.54 -8.57 -22.86
N SER A 260 -7.17 -7.44 -22.57
CA SER A 260 -7.74 -7.09 -21.26
C SER A 260 -8.73 -8.17 -20.78
N GLY A 261 -8.57 -8.65 -19.54
CA GLY A 261 -9.40 -9.72 -18.98
C GLY A 261 -9.09 -11.12 -19.54
N SER A 262 -7.94 -11.29 -20.19
CA SER A 262 -7.40 -12.58 -20.61
C SER A 262 -6.08 -12.84 -19.89
N SER A 263 -5.50 -14.02 -20.10
CA SER A 263 -4.25 -14.46 -19.46
C SER A 263 -3.44 -15.31 -20.44
N ARG A 264 -2.26 -15.77 -20.02
CA ARG A 264 -1.45 -16.76 -20.73
C ARG A 264 -2.21 -18.07 -21.03
N LEU A 265 -3.24 -18.37 -20.25
CA LEU A 265 -4.09 -19.56 -20.37
C LEU A 265 -5.23 -19.41 -21.38
N SER A 266 -5.28 -18.31 -22.13
CA SER A 266 -6.31 -18.05 -23.14
C SER A 266 -6.36 -19.18 -24.19
N PRO A 267 -7.48 -19.94 -24.32
CA PRO A 267 -7.55 -21.09 -25.24
C PRO A 267 -7.21 -20.71 -26.69
N ARG A 268 -7.63 -19.51 -27.11
CA ARG A 268 -7.34 -18.96 -28.45
C ARG A 268 -5.85 -18.69 -28.66
N ASN A 269 -5.18 -18.10 -27.67
CA ASN A 269 -3.76 -17.79 -27.80
C ASN A 269 -2.91 -19.06 -27.67
N CYS A 270 -3.30 -20.00 -26.81
CA CYS A 270 -2.71 -21.34 -26.75
C CYS A 270 -2.79 -22.04 -28.10
N ALA A 271 -3.97 -22.08 -28.73
CA ALA A 271 -4.14 -22.73 -30.03
C ALA A 271 -3.28 -22.07 -31.15
N VAL A 272 -3.15 -20.74 -31.15
CA VAL A 272 -2.25 -20.03 -32.07
C VAL A 272 -0.79 -20.37 -31.76
N ALA A 273 -0.40 -20.38 -30.49
CA ALA A 273 0.96 -20.72 -30.07
C ALA A 273 1.35 -22.15 -30.45
N ASP A 274 0.45 -23.12 -30.20
CA ASP A 274 0.66 -24.51 -30.57
C ASP A 274 0.84 -24.62 -32.10
N SER A 275 0.04 -23.90 -32.90
CA SER A 275 0.22 -23.84 -34.35
C SER A 275 1.58 -23.25 -34.75
N LEU A 276 2.05 -22.18 -34.09
CA LEU A 276 3.38 -21.62 -34.35
C LEU A 276 4.51 -22.59 -33.94
N ASN A 277 4.33 -23.33 -32.85
CA ASN A 277 5.29 -24.36 -32.42
C ASN A 277 5.39 -25.49 -33.45
N THR A 278 4.28 -25.95 -34.03
CA THR A 278 4.32 -26.94 -35.13
C THR A 278 5.07 -26.43 -36.37
N ARG A 279 5.21 -25.11 -36.52
CA ARG A 279 5.96 -24.45 -37.59
C ARG A 279 7.42 -24.12 -37.19
N GLY A 280 7.90 -24.61 -36.05
CA GLY A 280 9.29 -24.42 -35.60
C GLY A 280 9.58 -23.02 -35.06
N LEU A 281 8.58 -22.32 -34.52
CA LEU A 281 8.76 -21.07 -33.78
C LEU A 281 8.60 -21.34 -32.28
N ALA A 282 9.52 -20.84 -31.47
CA ALA A 282 9.36 -20.82 -30.02
C ALA A 282 8.27 -19.81 -29.64
N THR A 283 7.59 -20.06 -28.52
CA THR A 283 6.51 -19.18 -28.05
C THR A 283 6.61 -18.95 -26.56
N LEU A 284 6.39 -17.70 -26.15
CA LEU A 284 6.24 -17.30 -24.76
C LEU A 284 4.84 -16.68 -24.55
N LEU A 285 4.02 -17.34 -23.74
CA LEU A 285 2.73 -16.82 -23.31
C LEU A 285 2.87 -16.45 -21.85
N PHE A 286 2.71 -15.19 -21.49
CA PHE A 286 2.86 -14.76 -20.12
C PHE A 286 1.75 -13.78 -19.74
N ASP A 287 1.50 -13.69 -18.44
CA ASP A 287 0.54 -12.72 -17.94
C ASP A 287 1.18 -11.34 -17.95
N LEU A 288 0.53 -10.38 -18.60
CA LEU A 288 1.01 -9.00 -18.66
C LEU A 288 0.91 -8.28 -17.32
N LEU A 289 0.06 -8.79 -16.43
CA LEU A 289 -0.27 -8.22 -15.14
C LEU A 289 -0.24 -9.36 -14.13
N ASP A 290 0.25 -9.10 -12.93
CA ASP A 290 0.00 -10.02 -11.82
C ASP A 290 -1.45 -9.86 -11.32
N ASP A 291 -1.89 -10.74 -10.42
CA ASP A 291 -3.28 -10.76 -9.95
C ASP A 291 -3.70 -9.45 -9.25
N THR A 292 -2.75 -8.76 -8.60
CA THR A 292 -2.99 -7.45 -7.95
C THR A 292 -3.17 -6.37 -9.01
N GLU A 293 -2.40 -6.43 -10.09
CA GLU A 293 -2.44 -5.47 -11.18
C GLU A 293 -3.63 -5.67 -12.10
N ALA A 294 -4.01 -6.92 -12.36
CA ALA A 294 -5.19 -7.26 -13.14
C ALA A 294 -6.50 -6.78 -12.48
N ALA A 295 -6.52 -6.65 -11.15
CA ALA A 295 -7.65 -6.10 -10.41
C ALA A 295 -7.85 -4.59 -10.62
N ASP A 296 -6.80 -3.83 -10.95
CA ASP A 296 -6.90 -2.40 -11.26
C ASP A 296 -7.26 -2.21 -12.74
N ARG A 297 -8.54 -1.91 -13.00
CA ARG A 297 -9.03 -1.62 -14.36
C ARG A 297 -8.25 -0.51 -15.07
N ARG A 298 -7.60 0.41 -14.36
CA ARG A 298 -6.75 1.44 -14.99
C ARG A 298 -5.50 0.82 -15.60
N LYS A 299 -4.85 -0.12 -14.90
CA LYS A 299 -3.68 -0.85 -15.41
C LYS A 299 -4.01 -1.80 -16.56
N VAL A 300 -5.20 -2.40 -16.53
CA VAL A 300 -5.70 -3.29 -17.59
C VAL A 300 -5.82 -2.59 -18.96
N PHE A 301 -6.04 -1.28 -18.97
CA PHE A 301 -6.12 -0.47 -20.20
C PHE A 301 -4.93 0.49 -20.37
N ASP A 302 -3.91 0.42 -19.51
CA ASP A 302 -2.70 1.23 -19.62
C ASP A 302 -1.73 0.58 -20.62
N ILE A 303 -1.83 1.03 -21.87
CA ILE A 303 -1.06 0.45 -22.98
C ILE A 303 0.44 0.64 -22.82
N ASP A 304 0.87 1.77 -22.24
CA ASP A 304 2.29 2.04 -22.03
C ASP A 304 2.89 1.14 -20.94
N PHE A 305 2.10 0.82 -19.91
CA PHE A 305 2.44 -0.13 -18.86
C PHE A 305 2.49 -1.58 -19.41
N LEU A 306 1.47 -2.01 -20.15
CA LEU A 306 1.45 -3.34 -20.78
C LEU A 306 2.61 -3.52 -21.77
N ALA A 307 2.99 -2.45 -22.49
CA ALA A 307 4.15 -2.46 -23.38
C ALA A 307 5.48 -2.58 -22.62
N GLU A 308 5.58 -2.00 -21.42
CA GLU A 308 6.75 -2.15 -20.56
C GLU A 308 6.92 -3.61 -20.10
N ARG A 309 5.82 -4.27 -19.75
CA ARG A 309 5.80 -5.70 -19.40
C ARG A 309 6.27 -6.59 -20.54
N LEU A 310 5.87 -6.26 -21.78
CA LEU A 310 6.40 -6.89 -22.99
C LEU A 310 7.92 -6.70 -23.13
N VAL A 311 8.41 -5.48 -22.93
CA VAL A 311 9.84 -5.17 -23.01
C VAL A 311 10.63 -5.93 -21.93
N GLN A 312 10.09 -6.06 -20.71
CA GLN A 312 10.69 -6.86 -19.64
C GLN A 312 10.83 -8.34 -20.04
N ALA A 313 9.77 -8.94 -20.59
CA ALA A 313 9.80 -10.31 -21.09
C ALA A 313 10.85 -10.51 -22.20
N ILE A 314 10.97 -9.54 -23.11
CA ILE A 314 11.94 -9.55 -24.21
C ILE A 314 13.38 -9.41 -23.71
N ASN A 315 13.62 -8.56 -22.72
CA ASN A 315 14.93 -8.42 -22.09
C ASN A 315 15.34 -9.72 -21.39
N TRP A 316 14.39 -10.39 -20.72
CA TRP A 316 14.64 -11.71 -20.15
C TRP A 316 15.00 -12.76 -21.21
N ILE A 317 14.27 -12.81 -22.34
CA ILE A 317 14.59 -13.67 -23.50
C ILE A 317 16.01 -13.41 -23.99
N SER A 318 16.40 -12.13 -24.11
CA SER A 318 17.74 -11.72 -24.57
C SER A 318 18.86 -12.18 -23.63
N GLY A 319 18.55 -12.46 -22.36
CA GLY A 319 19.46 -13.02 -21.38
C GLY A 319 19.55 -14.55 -21.37
N GLN A 320 18.68 -15.26 -22.10
CA GLN A 320 18.67 -16.73 -22.14
C GLN A 320 19.59 -17.25 -23.26
N PRO A 321 20.62 -18.07 -22.97
CA PRO A 321 21.60 -18.51 -23.98
C PRO A 321 21.00 -19.25 -25.19
N ASP A 322 19.92 -19.99 -24.97
CA ASP A 322 19.17 -20.78 -25.95
C ASP A 322 18.20 -19.94 -26.79
N LEU A 323 17.82 -18.74 -26.33
CA LEU A 323 16.84 -17.87 -27.00
C LEU A 323 17.43 -16.57 -27.57
N ALA A 324 18.55 -16.09 -27.03
CA ALA A 324 19.12 -14.77 -27.33
C ALA A 324 19.46 -14.55 -28.81
N ARG A 325 19.63 -15.63 -29.59
CA ARG A 325 19.94 -15.58 -31.03
C ARG A 325 18.71 -15.70 -31.93
N LEU A 326 17.53 -15.95 -31.37
CA LEU A 326 16.32 -16.14 -32.14
C LEU A 326 15.72 -14.79 -32.55
N PRO A 327 15.37 -14.61 -33.83
CA PRO A 327 14.60 -13.46 -34.28
C PRO A 327 13.28 -13.32 -33.49
N LEU A 328 12.99 -12.11 -33.03
CA LEU A 328 11.86 -11.83 -32.15
C LEU A 328 10.63 -11.37 -32.93
N GLY A 329 9.49 -12.02 -32.67
CA GLY A 329 8.17 -11.61 -33.12
C GLY A 329 7.24 -11.26 -31.94
N LEU A 330 6.28 -10.37 -32.18
CA LEU A 330 5.23 -10.02 -31.22
C LEU A 330 3.85 -10.37 -31.76
N PHE A 331 3.06 -11.08 -30.97
CA PHE A 331 1.65 -11.36 -31.27
C PHE A 331 0.75 -10.67 -30.25
N GLY A 332 0.00 -9.66 -30.68
CA GLY A 332 -0.94 -8.94 -29.83
C GLY A 332 -2.39 -9.26 -30.14
N ALA A 333 -3.19 -9.52 -29.11
CA ALA A 333 -4.62 -9.78 -29.22
C ALA A 333 -5.44 -8.66 -28.55
N SER A 334 -6.49 -8.17 -29.22
CA SER A 334 -7.35 -7.11 -28.69
C SER A 334 -6.55 -5.88 -28.19
N THR A 335 -6.66 -5.47 -26.93
CA THR A 335 -5.85 -4.37 -26.35
C THR A 335 -4.35 -4.67 -26.32
N GLY A 336 -3.96 -5.95 -26.21
CA GLY A 336 -2.56 -6.39 -26.29
C GLY A 336 -1.89 -6.05 -27.63
N ALA A 337 -2.66 -5.82 -28.70
CA ALA A 337 -2.13 -5.31 -29.96
C ALA A 337 -1.56 -3.89 -29.84
N GLY A 338 -2.20 -3.01 -29.08
CA GLY A 338 -1.67 -1.68 -28.79
C GLY A 338 -0.33 -1.77 -28.05
N ALA A 339 -0.28 -2.62 -27.01
CA ALA A 339 0.93 -2.84 -26.22
C ALA A 339 2.08 -3.40 -27.06
N ALA A 340 1.80 -4.38 -27.93
CA ALA A 340 2.79 -4.95 -28.85
C ALA A 340 3.37 -3.90 -29.81
N LEU A 341 2.54 -2.99 -30.33
CA LEU A 341 3.00 -1.93 -31.23
C LEU A 341 3.81 -0.85 -30.51
N VAL A 342 3.43 -0.47 -29.28
CA VAL A 342 4.24 0.43 -28.45
C VAL A 342 5.58 -0.21 -28.11
N ALA A 343 5.61 -1.48 -27.72
CA ALA A 343 6.84 -2.22 -27.45
C ALA A 343 7.75 -2.30 -28.70
N ALA A 344 7.18 -2.61 -29.87
CA ALA A 344 7.91 -2.63 -31.13
C ALA A 344 8.51 -1.26 -31.48
N ALA A 345 7.78 -0.17 -31.26
CA ALA A 345 8.29 1.18 -31.47
C ALA A 345 9.42 1.57 -30.49
N ARG A 346 9.41 1.03 -29.26
CA ARG A 346 10.47 1.27 -28.26
C ARG A 346 11.75 0.50 -28.56
N LEU A 347 11.61 -0.74 -29.06
CA LEU A 347 12.73 -1.65 -29.35
C LEU A 347 13.33 -1.48 -30.75
N GLY A 348 12.62 -0.81 -31.66
CA GLY A 348 13.11 -0.51 -33.00
C GLY A 348 13.43 -1.78 -33.80
N GLU A 349 14.66 -1.87 -34.32
CA GLU A 349 15.11 -3.01 -35.13
C GLU A 349 15.25 -4.33 -34.34
N GLY A 350 15.11 -4.29 -33.01
CA GLY A 350 15.10 -5.50 -32.17
C GLY A 350 13.87 -6.40 -32.35
N VAL A 351 12.81 -5.93 -33.04
CA VAL A 351 11.61 -6.72 -33.33
C VAL A 351 11.52 -6.99 -34.83
N GLY A 352 11.55 -8.27 -35.21
CA GLY A 352 11.52 -8.72 -36.61
C GLY A 352 10.13 -8.76 -37.24
N ALA A 353 9.06 -8.89 -36.43
CA ALA A 353 7.68 -8.86 -36.94
C ALA A 353 6.64 -8.63 -35.83
N VAL A 354 5.50 -8.03 -36.20
CA VAL A 354 4.32 -7.88 -35.32
C VAL A 354 3.07 -8.43 -36.03
N VAL A 355 2.24 -9.15 -35.28
CA VAL A 355 0.88 -9.56 -35.71
C VAL A 355 -0.14 -9.06 -34.67
N SER A 356 -1.17 -8.36 -35.14
CA SER A 356 -2.32 -7.88 -34.35
C SER A 356 -3.57 -8.67 -34.75
N ARG A 357 -4.20 -9.39 -33.81
CA ARG A 357 -5.45 -10.14 -34.04
C ARG A 357 -6.64 -9.48 -33.34
N GLY A 358 -7.62 -9.04 -34.13
CA GLY A 358 -8.82 -8.35 -33.63
C GLY A 358 -8.44 -7.14 -32.76
N GLY A 359 -7.28 -6.56 -33.03
CA GLY A 359 -6.60 -5.67 -32.12
C GLY A 359 -7.12 -4.24 -32.20
N ARG A 360 -6.78 -3.46 -31.17
CA ARG A 360 -6.98 -2.01 -31.11
C ARG A 360 -5.64 -1.28 -31.31
N PRO A 361 -5.03 -1.34 -32.51
CA PRO A 361 -3.72 -0.72 -32.76
C PRO A 361 -3.76 0.81 -32.64
N ASP A 362 -4.94 1.41 -32.79
CA ASP A 362 -5.19 2.83 -32.55
C ASP A 362 -4.75 3.29 -31.15
N LEU A 363 -4.83 2.38 -30.16
CA LEU A 363 -4.42 2.68 -28.78
C LEU A 363 -2.90 2.89 -28.64
N ALA A 364 -2.09 2.51 -29.63
CA ALA A 364 -0.65 2.81 -29.62
C ALA A 364 -0.35 4.29 -29.96
N GLY A 365 -1.36 5.07 -30.39
CA GLY A 365 -1.25 6.52 -30.57
C GLY A 365 -0.06 6.94 -31.44
N ALA A 366 0.73 7.89 -30.93
CA ALA A 366 1.90 8.43 -31.64
C ALA A 366 3.03 7.39 -31.85
N ALA A 367 3.01 6.25 -31.15
CA ALA A 367 4.03 5.20 -31.33
C ALA A 367 3.92 4.50 -32.68
N LEU A 368 2.71 4.46 -33.29
CA LEU A 368 2.48 3.84 -34.60
C LEU A 368 3.42 4.37 -35.68
N ALA A 369 3.69 5.68 -35.70
CA ALA A 369 4.55 6.30 -36.70
C ALA A 369 6.05 5.92 -36.55
N ARG A 370 6.43 5.35 -35.39
CA ARG A 370 7.80 4.93 -35.07
C ARG A 370 8.03 3.42 -35.19
N VAL A 371 6.98 2.62 -35.42
CA VAL A 371 7.13 1.17 -35.61
C VAL A 371 7.90 0.89 -36.90
N SER A 372 9.09 0.28 -36.76
CA SER A 372 9.92 -0.18 -37.88
C SER A 372 9.66 -1.64 -38.26
N ALA A 373 9.17 -2.45 -37.32
CA ALA A 373 8.92 -3.87 -37.50
C ALA A 373 7.77 -4.14 -38.52
N PRO A 374 7.96 -5.06 -39.48
CA PRO A 374 6.89 -5.50 -40.38
C PRO A 374 5.62 -5.92 -39.62
N THR A 375 4.49 -5.27 -39.89
CA THR A 375 3.26 -5.40 -39.09
C THR A 375 2.09 -5.93 -39.91
N LEU A 376 1.49 -7.05 -39.47
CA LEU A 376 0.23 -7.59 -40.00
C LEU A 376 -0.93 -7.31 -39.05
N LEU A 377 -1.99 -6.69 -39.56
CA LEU A 377 -3.25 -6.48 -38.87
C LEU A 377 -4.29 -7.49 -39.39
N ILE A 378 -4.91 -8.27 -38.50
CA ILE A 378 -5.94 -9.27 -38.82
C ILE A 378 -7.23 -8.88 -38.09
N VAL A 379 -8.33 -8.71 -38.83
CA VAL A 379 -9.63 -8.29 -38.29
C VAL A 379 -10.76 -9.19 -38.81
N GLY A 380 -11.79 -9.40 -37.99
CA GLY A 380 -12.98 -10.15 -38.39
C GLY A 380 -13.90 -9.30 -39.28
N GLY A 381 -14.49 -9.90 -40.31
CA GLY A 381 -15.34 -9.24 -41.31
C GLY A 381 -16.63 -8.65 -40.75
N ALA A 382 -17.13 -9.23 -39.65
CA ALA A 382 -18.31 -8.74 -38.93
C ALA A 382 -17.98 -7.62 -37.91
N ASP A 383 -16.69 -7.38 -37.61
CA ASP A 383 -16.25 -6.35 -36.68
C ASP A 383 -15.96 -5.01 -37.39
N HIS A 384 -17.03 -4.42 -37.91
CA HIS A 384 -16.97 -3.20 -38.73
C HIS A 384 -16.26 -2.02 -38.04
N GLN A 385 -16.41 -1.90 -36.72
CA GLN A 385 -15.77 -0.84 -35.94
C GLN A 385 -14.26 -1.05 -35.86
N VAL A 386 -13.80 -2.25 -35.52
CA VAL A 386 -12.37 -2.55 -35.42
C VAL A 386 -11.69 -2.55 -36.79
N ILE A 387 -12.40 -2.91 -37.86
CA ILE A 387 -11.91 -2.76 -39.24
C ILE A 387 -11.50 -1.31 -39.51
N GLU A 388 -12.35 -0.34 -39.18
CA GLU A 388 -12.08 1.07 -39.45
C GLU A 388 -10.89 1.60 -38.62
N LEU A 389 -10.81 1.21 -37.35
CA LEU A 389 -9.68 1.57 -36.48
C LEU A 389 -8.35 0.98 -36.99
N ASN A 390 -8.38 -0.26 -37.52
CA ASN A 390 -7.20 -0.88 -38.10
C ASN A 390 -6.81 -0.22 -39.44
N ARG A 391 -7.77 0.26 -40.25
CA ARG A 391 -7.47 1.05 -41.45
C ARG A 391 -6.79 2.37 -41.11
N GLN A 392 -7.24 3.06 -40.06
CA GLN A 392 -6.63 4.28 -39.56
C GLN A 392 -5.20 4.04 -39.08
N ALA A 393 -4.97 3.01 -38.27
CA ALA A 393 -3.63 2.64 -37.81
C ALA A 393 -2.72 2.24 -38.99
N LEU A 394 -3.24 1.50 -39.97
CA LEU A 394 -2.51 1.14 -41.18
C LEU A 394 -2.04 2.37 -41.97
N ALA A 395 -2.82 3.45 -41.99
CA ALA A 395 -2.42 4.70 -42.65
C ALA A 395 -1.22 5.38 -41.96
N VAL A 396 -1.10 5.25 -40.63
CA VAL A 396 -0.04 5.88 -39.82
C VAL A 396 1.28 5.09 -39.83
N LEU A 397 1.21 3.76 -39.87
CA LEU A 397 2.39 2.87 -39.90
C LEU A 397 3.30 3.19 -41.09
N ARG A 398 4.62 3.22 -40.88
CA ARG A 398 5.63 3.51 -41.94
C ARG A 398 6.46 2.30 -42.36
N CYS A 399 6.33 1.18 -41.66
CA CYS A 399 6.98 -0.08 -41.96
C CYS A 399 6.26 -0.87 -43.07
N ASP A 400 6.83 -2.02 -43.45
CA ASP A 400 6.12 -3.03 -44.23
C ASP A 400 4.86 -3.47 -43.47
N LYS A 401 3.70 -3.39 -44.12
CA LYS A 401 2.41 -3.48 -43.45
C LYS A 401 1.34 -4.12 -44.30
N ALA A 402 0.48 -4.92 -43.68
CA ALA A 402 -0.66 -5.54 -44.33
C ALA A 402 -1.88 -5.56 -43.42
N LEU A 403 -3.07 -5.44 -44.01
CA LEU A 403 -4.37 -5.69 -43.35
C LEU A 403 -5.04 -6.89 -44.02
N ARG A 404 -5.54 -7.83 -43.22
CA ARG A 404 -6.29 -9.01 -43.66
C ARG A 404 -7.61 -9.09 -42.92
N ILE A 405 -8.69 -9.26 -43.68
CA ILE A 405 -10.05 -9.37 -43.16
C ILE A 405 -10.46 -10.84 -43.29
N VAL A 406 -10.81 -11.48 -42.17
CA VAL A 406 -11.35 -12.85 -42.16
C VAL A 406 -12.86 -12.75 -42.37
N PRO A 407 -13.41 -13.26 -43.49
CA PRO A 407 -14.84 -13.10 -43.79
C PRO A 407 -15.71 -13.74 -42.71
N ASP A 408 -16.85 -13.13 -42.43
CA ASP A 408 -17.90 -13.60 -41.50
C ASP A 408 -17.46 -13.82 -40.04
N ALA A 409 -16.21 -13.51 -39.68
CA ALA A 409 -15.70 -13.63 -38.32
C ALA A 409 -16.02 -12.41 -37.46
N GLY A 410 -16.40 -12.64 -36.20
CA GLY A 410 -16.58 -11.62 -35.16
C GLY A 410 -15.27 -11.19 -34.48
N HIS A 411 -15.40 -10.41 -33.40
CA HIS A 411 -14.24 -9.83 -32.69
C HIS A 411 -13.25 -10.88 -32.15
N LEU A 412 -13.77 -12.02 -31.67
CA LEU A 412 -12.99 -13.08 -31.04
C LEU A 412 -12.66 -14.26 -31.97
N PHE A 413 -13.13 -14.23 -33.23
CA PHE A 413 -12.94 -15.30 -34.23
C PHE A 413 -13.45 -16.67 -33.73
N GLU A 414 -14.67 -16.71 -33.18
CA GLU A 414 -15.29 -17.92 -32.62
C GLU A 414 -16.03 -18.75 -33.67
N GLU A 415 -16.27 -18.17 -34.85
CA GLU A 415 -16.91 -18.83 -35.97
C GLU A 415 -16.03 -19.96 -36.52
N ALA A 416 -16.68 -21.03 -37.01
CA ALA A 416 -15.98 -22.22 -37.49
C ALA A 416 -14.98 -21.87 -38.61
N GLY A 417 -13.70 -22.24 -38.45
CA GLY A 417 -12.66 -21.96 -39.43
C GLY A 417 -12.02 -20.56 -39.32
N ALA A 418 -12.54 -19.67 -38.47
CA ALA A 418 -12.04 -18.30 -38.34
C ALA A 418 -10.69 -18.25 -37.62
N LEU A 419 -10.54 -18.99 -36.51
CA LEU A 419 -9.29 -19.04 -35.76
C LEU A 419 -8.20 -19.77 -36.55
N GLU A 420 -8.54 -20.81 -37.31
CA GLU A 420 -7.62 -21.53 -38.19
C GLU A 420 -7.05 -20.62 -39.29
N GLN A 421 -7.87 -19.72 -39.84
CA GLN A 421 -7.39 -18.69 -40.78
C GLN A 421 -6.43 -17.71 -40.09
N VAL A 422 -6.70 -17.30 -38.85
CA VAL A 422 -5.77 -16.47 -38.07
C VAL A 422 -4.44 -17.19 -37.86
N MET A 423 -4.47 -18.47 -37.49
CA MET A 423 -3.26 -19.29 -37.30
C MET A 423 -2.44 -19.36 -38.59
N HIS A 424 -3.10 -19.56 -39.74
CA HIS A 424 -2.43 -19.61 -41.04
C HIS A 424 -1.77 -18.27 -41.39
N LEU A 425 -2.52 -17.17 -41.29
CA LEU A 425 -2.02 -15.82 -41.58
C LEU A 425 -0.86 -15.40 -40.67
N ALA A 426 -0.98 -15.68 -39.36
CA ALA A 426 0.07 -15.36 -38.39
C ALA A 426 1.32 -16.22 -38.63
N GLY A 427 1.13 -17.52 -38.87
CA GLY A 427 2.22 -18.46 -39.16
C GLY A 427 2.97 -18.12 -40.43
N ASP A 428 2.28 -17.69 -41.48
CA ASP A 428 2.91 -17.28 -42.75
C ASP A 428 3.66 -15.96 -42.59
N TRP A 429 3.09 -15.00 -41.85
CA TRP A 429 3.76 -13.71 -41.59
C TRP A 429 5.05 -13.89 -40.80
N PHE A 430 5.00 -14.58 -39.66
CA PHE A 430 6.19 -14.85 -38.86
C PHE A 430 7.18 -15.73 -39.62
N GLY A 431 6.71 -16.75 -40.35
CA GLY A 431 7.55 -17.59 -41.18
C GLY A 431 8.31 -16.80 -42.26
N ALA A 432 7.67 -15.81 -42.88
CA ALA A 432 8.32 -14.98 -43.89
C ALA A 432 9.28 -13.93 -43.30
N LYS A 433 8.93 -13.34 -42.14
CA LYS A 433 9.64 -12.19 -41.57
C LYS A 433 10.72 -12.54 -40.55
N LEU A 434 10.64 -13.72 -39.94
CA LEU A 434 11.67 -14.23 -39.02
C LEU A 434 12.70 -15.13 -39.71
N CYS A 435 12.67 -15.22 -41.05
CA CYS A 435 13.64 -15.97 -41.86
C CYS A 435 14.76 -15.05 -42.39
N GLY A 436 15.76 -14.78 -41.56
CA GLY A 436 17.01 -14.14 -41.99
C GLY A 436 18.04 -14.07 -40.85
N PRO A 437 19.35 -14.03 -41.15
CA PRO A 437 20.34 -13.67 -40.14
C PRO A 437 20.08 -12.21 -39.75
N VAL A 438 19.54 -11.99 -38.55
CA VAL A 438 19.39 -10.64 -38.01
C VAL A 438 20.80 -10.06 -37.90
N ALA A 439 21.00 -8.90 -38.54
CA ALA A 439 22.20 -8.11 -38.36
C ALA A 439 22.46 -8.00 -36.85
N THR A 440 23.62 -8.48 -36.43
CA THR A 440 24.10 -8.30 -35.05
C THR A 440 24.06 -6.82 -34.77
N ALA A 441 23.00 -6.36 -34.10
CA ALA A 441 22.95 -5.04 -33.53
C ALA A 441 24.15 -4.99 -32.59
N ASP A 442 25.14 -4.19 -32.98
CA ASP A 442 26.33 -3.93 -32.21
C ASP A 442 25.88 -3.68 -30.76
N ALA A 443 26.38 -4.52 -29.85
CA ALA A 443 26.17 -4.42 -28.41
C ALA A 443 26.93 -3.22 -27.83
N ARG A 444 26.73 -2.04 -28.43
CA ARG A 444 27.31 -0.74 -28.05
C ARG A 444 26.31 0.40 -28.30
N ALA A 445 25.08 0.22 -27.85
CA ALA A 445 24.38 1.33 -27.21
C ALA A 445 24.27 0.95 -25.73
N LEU A 446 25.16 1.49 -24.89
CA LEU A 446 25.03 1.40 -23.44
C LEU A 446 23.68 1.99 -23.05
N THR A 447 22.65 1.17 -22.86
CA THR A 447 21.48 1.55 -22.07
C THR A 447 22.01 1.80 -20.67
N VAL A 448 22.24 3.08 -20.34
CA VAL A 448 22.65 3.51 -19.01
C VAL A 448 21.60 2.97 -18.03
N THR A 449 22.03 2.03 -17.18
CA THR A 449 21.16 1.40 -16.18
C THR A 449 20.59 2.47 -15.23
N PRO A 450 19.45 2.23 -14.58
CA PRO A 450 18.93 3.12 -13.53
C PRO A 450 19.99 3.54 -12.51
N GLN A 451 20.82 2.59 -12.06
CA GLN A 451 21.89 2.83 -11.11
C GLN A 451 23.00 3.71 -11.70
N ALA A 452 23.34 3.53 -12.98
CA ALA A 452 24.31 4.38 -13.65
C ALA A 452 23.76 5.80 -13.88
N ARG A 453 22.44 5.97 -14.11
CA ARG A 453 21.79 7.29 -14.15
C ARG A 453 21.76 7.95 -12.78
N LEU A 454 21.49 7.17 -11.73
CA LEU A 454 21.55 7.64 -10.35
C LEU A 454 22.95 8.16 -10.02
N ALA A 455 23.99 7.36 -10.30
CA ALA A 455 25.37 7.75 -10.09
C ALA A 455 25.76 9.01 -10.90
N ALA A 456 25.25 9.16 -12.12
CA ALA A 456 25.50 10.35 -12.93
C ALA A 456 24.74 11.60 -12.45
N ALA A 457 23.59 11.44 -11.79
CA ALA A 457 22.79 12.53 -11.25
C ALA A 457 23.11 12.89 -9.80
N ALA A 458 23.83 12.04 -9.08
CA ALA A 458 24.26 12.29 -7.71
C ALA A 458 25.27 13.44 -7.68
N GLU A 459 24.85 14.59 -7.16
CA GLU A 459 25.69 15.78 -6.99
C GLU A 459 26.45 15.66 -5.67
N PRO A 460 27.78 15.41 -5.66
CA PRO A 460 28.54 15.25 -4.42
C PRO A 460 28.44 16.50 -3.55
N LEU A 461 28.19 16.31 -2.25
CA LEU A 461 28.14 17.40 -1.29
C LEU A 461 29.47 17.49 -0.52
N PRO A 462 29.96 18.70 -0.21
CA PRO A 462 31.09 18.87 0.70
C PRO A 462 30.69 18.52 2.14
N ASP A 463 31.61 18.67 3.10
CA ASP A 463 31.29 18.52 4.52
C ASP A 463 30.12 19.45 4.93
N ILE A 464 29.30 19.00 5.88
CA ILE A 464 28.11 19.74 6.34
C ILE A 464 28.47 21.13 6.89
N ASP A 465 29.67 21.29 7.46
CA ASP A 465 30.14 22.57 7.99
C ASP A 465 30.69 23.51 6.91
N ASP A 466 30.91 23.02 5.68
CA ASP A 466 31.28 23.86 4.54
C ASP A 466 30.08 24.68 4.06
N PRO A 467 30.19 26.02 3.92
CA PRO A 467 29.11 26.86 3.40
C PRO A 467 28.56 26.40 2.04
N ALA A 468 29.37 25.75 1.21
CA ALA A 468 28.94 25.21 -0.08
C ALA A 468 27.93 24.05 0.05
N PHE A 469 27.92 23.33 1.18
CA PHE A 469 26.92 22.30 1.46
C PHE A 469 25.51 22.91 1.43
N ALA A 470 25.29 23.94 2.24
CA ALA A 470 23.99 24.57 2.37
C ALA A 470 23.62 25.39 1.12
N ALA A 471 24.61 25.96 0.42
CA ALA A 471 24.39 26.71 -0.82
C ALA A 471 23.76 25.84 -1.94
N ALA A 472 24.01 24.53 -1.96
CA ALA A 472 23.38 23.61 -2.91
C ALA A 472 21.83 23.64 -2.85
N PHE A 473 21.28 24.02 -1.70
CA PHE A 473 19.84 24.04 -1.42
C PHE A 473 19.15 25.38 -1.74
N ASP A 474 19.91 26.41 -2.17
CA ASP A 474 19.35 27.71 -2.61
C ASP A 474 18.28 27.52 -3.70
N ARG A 475 18.42 26.46 -4.52
CA ARG A 475 17.50 26.11 -5.61
C ARG A 475 16.09 25.75 -5.15
N TYR A 476 15.91 25.34 -3.89
CA TYR A 476 14.61 25.01 -3.29
C TYR A 476 13.98 26.20 -2.56
N ALA A 477 14.74 27.28 -2.36
CA ALA A 477 14.33 28.41 -1.55
C ALA A 477 13.22 29.25 -2.18
N LYS A 478 12.88 29.05 -3.46
CA LYS A 478 11.71 29.69 -4.07
C LYS A 478 10.39 29.21 -3.44
N ALA A 479 10.37 27.98 -2.91
CA ALA A 479 9.21 27.45 -2.22
C ALA A 479 8.89 28.29 -0.97
N ARG A 480 7.59 28.41 -0.68
CA ARG A 480 7.10 29.05 0.54
C ARG A 480 7.33 28.16 1.76
N VAL A 481 7.20 26.85 1.59
CA VAL A 481 7.44 25.86 2.64
C VAL A 481 8.49 24.86 2.16
N VAL A 482 9.57 24.70 2.92
CA VAL A 482 10.59 23.68 2.67
C VAL A 482 10.52 22.65 3.80
N LEU A 483 10.09 21.43 3.47
CA LEU A 483 10.02 20.33 4.41
C LEU A 483 11.29 19.49 4.27
N ILE A 484 12.04 19.33 5.36
CA ILE A 484 13.30 18.58 5.40
C ILE A 484 13.12 17.40 6.34
N GLY A 485 13.19 16.22 5.74
CA GLY A 485 12.97 14.93 6.37
C GLY A 485 14.19 14.39 7.09
N GLU A 486 13.98 13.24 7.73
CA GLU A 486 15.04 12.35 8.16
C GLU A 486 14.56 10.90 8.15
N ALA A 487 15.40 9.98 7.67
CA ALA A 487 15.12 8.55 7.74
C ALA A 487 15.27 7.99 9.16
N SER A 488 15.80 8.76 10.11
CA SER A 488 15.81 8.38 11.52
C SER A 488 15.87 9.55 12.48
N HIS A 489 15.15 9.49 13.60
CA HIS A 489 15.16 10.56 14.61
C HIS A 489 16.47 10.70 15.40
N GLY A 490 17.31 9.67 15.43
CA GLY A 490 18.47 9.57 16.32
C GLY A 490 19.83 9.77 15.67
N THR A 491 19.90 10.41 14.51
CA THR A 491 21.12 10.53 13.70
C THR A 491 21.65 11.95 13.62
N SER A 492 22.90 12.17 14.04
CA SER A 492 23.54 13.50 14.15
C SER A 492 23.68 14.21 12.80
N GLU A 493 24.12 13.51 11.75
CA GLU A 493 24.29 14.08 10.42
C GLU A 493 22.97 14.67 9.88
N PHE A 494 21.82 14.08 10.20
CA PHE A 494 20.51 14.59 9.79
C PHE A 494 20.16 15.90 10.50
N TYR A 495 20.39 16.03 11.80
CA TYR A 495 20.21 17.32 12.51
C TYR A 495 21.18 18.38 11.99
N ARG A 496 22.46 18.03 11.80
CA ARG A 496 23.48 18.97 11.31
C ARG A 496 23.16 19.46 9.90
N ALA A 497 22.73 18.57 9.01
CA ALA A 497 22.31 18.92 7.66
C ALA A 497 21.06 19.82 7.67
N ARG A 498 20.01 19.43 8.42
CA ARG A 498 18.81 20.25 8.59
C ARG A 498 19.15 21.64 9.14
N ALA A 499 20.04 21.72 10.13
CA ALA A 499 20.52 22.98 10.69
C ALA A 499 21.30 23.82 9.65
N ALA A 500 22.22 23.23 8.89
CA ALA A 500 22.99 23.94 7.85
C ALA A 500 22.07 24.52 6.76
N ILE A 501 21.15 23.71 6.23
CA ILE A 501 20.18 24.13 5.21
C ILE A 501 19.29 25.24 5.76
N THR A 502 18.75 25.07 6.97
CA THR A 502 17.84 26.03 7.59
C THR A 502 18.53 27.37 7.87
N ARG A 503 19.78 27.36 8.34
CA ARG A 503 20.60 28.56 8.52
C ARG A 503 20.72 29.35 7.21
N ARG A 504 21.07 28.67 6.11
CA ARG A 504 21.18 29.27 4.78
C ARG A 504 19.85 29.87 4.31
N LEU A 505 18.74 29.15 4.48
CA LEU A 505 17.40 29.61 4.11
C LEU A 505 16.98 30.86 4.90
N ILE A 506 17.30 30.92 6.19
CA ILE A 506 17.04 32.09 7.04
C ILE A 506 17.89 33.28 6.60
N GLU A 507 19.20 33.09 6.44
CA GLU A 507 20.15 34.18 6.18
C GLU A 507 19.99 34.80 4.80
N GLN A 508 19.69 33.97 3.77
CA GLN A 508 19.76 34.40 2.38
C GLN A 508 18.40 34.48 1.69
N HIS A 509 17.40 33.77 2.20
CA HIS A 509 16.11 33.58 1.50
C HIS A 509 14.88 33.99 2.32
N GLY A 510 15.10 34.65 3.46
CA GLY A 510 14.04 35.30 4.25
C GLY A 510 13.09 34.33 4.95
N PHE A 511 13.53 33.11 5.27
CA PHE A 511 12.73 32.20 6.10
C PHE A 511 12.71 32.69 7.55
N GLU A 512 11.53 32.71 8.16
CA GLU A 512 11.31 33.27 9.50
C GLU A 512 10.53 32.33 10.44
N VAL A 513 10.14 31.15 9.93
CA VAL A 513 9.45 30.11 10.69
C VAL A 513 10.28 28.83 10.62
N VAL A 514 10.70 28.32 11.78
CA VAL A 514 11.22 26.96 11.93
C VAL A 514 10.14 26.17 12.66
N ALA A 515 9.48 25.25 11.96
CA ALA A 515 8.47 24.37 12.51
C ALA A 515 9.03 22.95 12.64
N VAL A 516 8.76 22.28 13.75
CA VAL A 516 9.35 20.96 14.05
C VAL A 516 8.28 19.97 14.53
N GLU A 517 8.52 18.68 14.30
CA GLU A 517 7.75 17.55 14.85
C GLU A 517 7.99 17.40 16.37
N ALA A 518 7.68 18.46 17.11
CA ALA A 518 7.70 18.50 18.56
C ALA A 518 6.35 18.99 19.07
N ASP A 519 6.03 18.67 20.30
CA ASP A 519 4.86 19.20 20.99
C ASP A 519 4.91 20.73 21.04
N TRP A 520 3.77 21.37 20.73
CA TRP A 520 3.63 22.83 20.76
C TRP A 520 4.19 23.49 22.05
N PRO A 521 3.76 23.09 23.27
CA PRO A 521 4.23 23.74 24.49
C PRO A 521 5.74 23.58 24.70
N ASP A 522 6.31 22.41 24.41
CA ASP A 522 7.73 22.14 24.60
C ASP A 522 8.59 23.00 23.66
N ALA A 523 8.18 23.10 22.39
CA ALA A 523 8.83 23.97 21.42
C ALA A 523 8.67 25.46 21.78
N ALA A 524 7.58 25.87 22.44
CA ALA A 524 7.40 27.24 22.92
C ALA A 524 8.45 27.65 23.97
N ALA A 525 9.03 26.69 24.71
CA ALA A 525 10.16 26.96 25.60
C ALA A 525 11.43 27.34 24.83
N ILE A 526 11.72 26.60 23.75
CA ILE A 526 12.83 26.93 22.83
C ILE A 526 12.56 28.27 22.16
N ASP A 527 11.34 28.50 21.67
CA ASP A 527 10.94 29.75 21.04
C ASP A 527 11.20 30.98 21.92
N ARG A 528 10.79 30.91 23.19
CA ARG A 528 11.06 31.96 24.17
C ARG A 528 12.57 32.21 24.32
N HIS A 529 13.37 31.14 24.36
CA HIS A 529 14.81 31.23 24.43
C HIS A 529 15.41 31.88 23.17
N VAL A 530 15.05 31.43 21.97
CA VAL A 530 15.65 31.91 20.71
C VAL A 530 15.17 33.29 20.29
N ARG A 531 13.96 33.71 20.69
CA ARG A 531 13.43 35.06 20.43
C ARG A 531 13.69 36.06 21.56
N LEU A 532 14.48 35.67 22.56
CA LEU A 532 14.88 36.51 23.70
C LEU A 532 13.67 37.00 24.53
N LYS A 533 12.63 36.19 24.65
CA LYS A 533 11.48 36.48 25.51
C LYS A 533 11.83 36.16 26.98
N PRO A 534 11.13 36.75 27.96
CA PRO A 534 11.30 36.39 29.37
C PRO A 534 11.13 34.89 29.61
N HIS A 535 11.99 34.32 30.45
CA HIS A 535 11.87 32.93 30.88
C HIS A 535 10.56 32.75 31.65
N ARG A 536 9.88 31.63 31.39
CA ARG A 536 8.67 31.19 32.09
C ARG A 536 8.90 29.75 32.52
N GLU A 537 8.72 29.49 33.81
CA GLU A 537 8.75 28.12 34.33
C GLU A 537 7.55 27.34 33.79
N MET A 538 7.78 26.09 33.38
CA MET A 538 6.76 25.22 32.79
C MET A 538 6.57 23.98 33.64
N THR A 539 5.32 23.56 33.80
CA THR A 539 4.96 22.32 34.51
C THR A 539 4.02 21.48 33.62
N PRO A 540 4.43 20.28 33.17
CA PRO A 540 5.76 19.66 33.37
C PRO A 540 6.89 20.43 32.67
N SER A 541 8.14 20.09 33.02
CA SER A 541 9.32 20.65 32.34
C SER A 541 9.32 20.21 30.87
N PRO A 542 9.77 21.07 29.93
CA PRO A 542 9.85 20.72 28.52
C PRO A 542 10.79 19.53 28.25
N PHE A 543 10.46 18.72 27.25
CA PHE A 543 11.24 17.60 26.73
C PHE A 543 11.62 16.56 27.78
N THR A 544 10.74 16.33 28.76
CA THR A 544 10.90 15.24 29.76
C THR A 544 10.07 13.99 29.45
N ARG A 545 9.22 14.04 28.42
CA ARG A 545 8.46 12.89 27.91
C ARG A 545 9.30 12.05 26.95
N PHE A 546 8.93 10.78 26.78
CA PHE A 546 9.60 9.90 25.84
C PHE A 546 9.35 10.37 24.38
N PRO A 547 10.37 10.34 23.49
CA PRO A 547 11.79 10.20 23.80
C PRO A 547 12.40 11.49 24.36
N THR A 548 13.21 11.38 25.42
CA THR A 548 13.80 12.55 26.09
C THR A 548 14.99 13.18 25.33
N TRP A 549 15.43 12.58 24.22
CA TRP A 549 16.68 12.92 23.52
C TRP A 549 16.48 13.53 22.13
N MET A 550 15.31 13.36 21.51
CA MET A 550 15.06 13.74 20.12
C MET A 550 15.27 15.24 19.88
N TRP A 551 14.71 16.10 20.73
CA TRP A 551 14.90 17.55 20.66
C TRP A 551 15.90 18.07 21.70
N ARG A 552 16.41 17.18 22.58
CA ARG A 552 17.30 17.52 23.69
C ARG A 552 18.66 16.84 23.50
N ASN A 553 19.33 17.22 22.43
CA ASN A 553 20.66 16.75 22.07
C ASN A 553 21.58 17.93 21.72
N THR A 554 22.87 17.63 21.60
CA THR A 554 23.92 18.63 21.31
C THR A 554 23.75 19.33 19.95
N ASP A 555 23.20 18.67 18.92
CA ASP A 555 23.02 19.26 17.59
C ASP A 555 21.88 20.29 17.60
N VAL A 556 20.75 19.98 18.27
CA VAL A 556 19.64 20.94 18.47
C VAL A 556 20.05 22.09 19.39
N GLU A 557 20.84 21.82 20.44
CA GLU A 557 21.39 22.87 21.30
C GLU A 557 22.27 23.84 20.50
N ALA A 558 23.15 23.32 19.63
CA ALA A 558 24.00 24.14 18.78
C ALA A 558 23.16 25.01 17.81
N PHE A 559 22.13 24.44 17.19
CA PHE A 559 21.25 25.19 16.29
C PHE A 559 20.44 26.26 17.02
N THR A 560 19.86 25.96 18.18
CA THR A 560 19.07 26.92 18.97
C THR A 560 19.92 28.05 19.52
N ARG A 561 21.18 27.77 19.91
CA ARG A 561 22.17 28.80 20.28
C ARG A 561 22.44 29.74 19.11
N TRP A 562 22.73 29.19 17.92
CA TRP A 562 22.93 30.00 16.71
C TRP A 562 21.69 30.84 16.38
N LEU A 563 20.49 30.26 16.49
CA LEU A 563 19.23 30.96 16.17
C LEU A 563 18.98 32.12 17.12
N ARG A 564 19.31 31.95 18.41
CA ARG A 564 19.27 33.01 19.42
C ARG A 564 20.22 34.15 19.06
N ASP A 565 21.46 33.83 18.70
CA ASP A 565 22.47 34.83 18.33
C ASP A 565 22.06 35.59 17.05
N HIS A 566 21.52 34.87 16.06
CA HIS A 566 20.96 35.45 14.84
C HIS A 566 19.80 36.43 15.13
N ASN A 567 18.90 36.06 16.06
CA ASN A 567 17.77 36.89 16.45
C ASN A 567 18.15 38.10 17.32
N ALA A 568 19.28 38.05 18.04
CA ALA A 568 19.70 39.12 18.92
C ALA A 568 19.95 40.45 18.18
N GLY A 569 20.43 40.38 16.94
CA GLY A 569 20.64 41.54 16.08
C GLY A 569 19.40 42.02 15.33
N LYS A 570 18.23 41.39 15.51
CA LYS A 570 17.03 41.65 14.68
C LYS A 570 15.90 42.36 15.44
N PRO A 571 15.13 43.23 14.77
CA PRO A 571 13.87 43.76 15.30
C PRO A 571 12.91 42.62 15.65
N VAL A 572 12.11 42.80 16.72
CA VAL A 572 11.20 41.76 17.24
C VAL A 572 10.32 41.15 16.16
N ALA A 573 9.78 41.99 15.25
CA ALA A 573 8.92 41.55 14.15
C ALA A 573 9.62 40.61 13.14
N HIS A 574 10.94 40.70 12.99
CA HIS A 574 11.75 39.90 12.05
C HIS A 574 12.54 38.79 12.74
N ARG A 575 12.31 38.55 14.03
CA ARG A 575 12.94 37.42 14.73
C ARG A 575 12.29 36.12 14.29
N VAL A 576 13.13 35.18 13.87
CA VAL A 576 12.76 33.84 13.46
C VAL A 576 12.14 33.12 14.66
N GLY A 577 10.95 32.55 14.48
CA GLY A 577 10.27 31.76 15.50
C GLY A 577 10.56 30.27 15.39
N PHE A 578 10.43 29.57 16.51
CA PHE A 578 10.55 28.11 16.61
C PHE A 578 9.21 27.54 17.07
N TYR A 579 8.64 26.58 16.35
CA TYR A 579 7.25 26.14 16.56
C TYR A 579 7.16 24.63 16.57
N GLY A 580 6.46 24.08 17.56
CA GLY A 580 6.05 22.67 17.53
C GLY A 580 4.84 22.51 16.62
N LEU A 581 4.69 21.34 16.01
CA LEU A 581 3.52 21.01 15.20
C LEU A 581 2.67 19.90 15.82
N ASP A 582 3.22 19.15 16.77
CA ASP A 582 2.65 17.91 17.28
C ASP A 582 1.68 18.12 18.47
N LEU A 583 0.91 17.08 18.81
CA LEU A 583 -0.29 17.19 19.65
C LEU A 583 -0.31 16.37 20.96
N TYR A 584 0.78 15.71 21.35
CA TYR A 584 0.71 14.75 22.47
C TYR A 584 0.63 15.41 23.85
N ASN A 585 1.29 16.56 24.05
CA ASN A 585 1.40 17.19 25.38
C ASN A 585 0.14 17.96 25.80
N MET A 586 -0.97 17.25 25.98
CA MET A 586 -2.27 17.80 26.40
C MET A 586 -2.17 18.49 27.77
N ARG A 587 -1.44 17.89 28.72
CA ARG A 587 -1.29 18.41 30.08
C ARG A 587 -0.62 19.79 30.12
N ALA A 588 0.52 19.93 29.45
CA ALA A 588 1.21 21.23 29.37
C ALA A 588 0.36 22.26 28.60
N SER A 589 -0.40 21.81 27.59
CA SER A 589 -1.29 22.69 26.82
C SER A 589 -2.45 23.24 27.66
N MET A 590 -3.09 22.40 28.49
CA MET A 590 -4.10 22.87 29.46
C MET A 590 -3.50 23.86 30.46
N ALA A 591 -2.31 23.56 30.99
CA ALA A 591 -1.61 24.46 31.92
C ALA A 591 -1.28 25.82 31.28
N ALA A 592 -0.86 25.84 30.01
CA ALA A 592 -0.58 27.06 29.26
C ALA A 592 -1.84 27.93 29.06
N VAL A 593 -2.98 27.32 28.72
CA VAL A 593 -4.28 28.02 28.60
C VAL A 593 -4.69 28.65 29.93
N LEU A 594 -4.62 27.88 31.03
CA LEU A 594 -4.98 28.37 32.35
C LEU A 594 -4.08 29.53 32.80
N ALA A 595 -2.76 29.41 32.58
CA ALA A 595 -1.80 30.42 32.98
C ALA A 595 -1.97 31.73 32.19
N TYR A 596 -2.41 31.67 30.93
CA TYR A 596 -2.79 32.86 30.17
C TYR A 596 -4.08 33.51 30.70
N LEU A 597 -5.11 32.70 30.95
CA LEU A 597 -6.38 33.21 31.46
C LEU A 597 -6.24 33.80 32.87
N ASP A 598 -5.38 33.25 33.73
CA ASP A 598 -5.10 33.83 35.05
C ASP A 598 -4.55 35.27 34.97
N GLU A 599 -3.81 35.59 33.90
CA GLU A 599 -3.26 36.92 33.67
C GLU A 599 -4.30 37.87 33.05
N VAL A 600 -5.11 37.38 32.10
CA VAL A 600 -5.94 38.23 31.22
C VAL A 600 -7.44 38.24 31.58
N ASP A 601 -8.00 37.12 32.06
CA ASP A 601 -9.39 36.99 32.49
C ASP A 601 -9.51 35.92 33.61
N PRO A 602 -9.25 36.29 34.88
CA PRO A 602 -9.29 35.36 36.01
C PRO A 602 -10.65 34.67 36.22
N ALA A 603 -11.75 35.29 35.79
CA ALA A 603 -13.08 34.69 35.87
C ALA A 603 -13.21 33.56 34.84
N ALA A 604 -12.77 33.78 33.60
CA ALA A 604 -12.68 32.71 32.60
C ALA A 604 -11.67 31.62 33.00
N ALA A 605 -10.60 31.98 33.72
CA ALA A 605 -9.64 31.01 34.26
C ALA A 605 -10.28 30.07 35.29
N ALA A 606 -11.15 30.59 36.16
CA ALA A 606 -11.89 29.76 37.11
C ALA A 606 -12.83 28.79 36.38
N GLU A 607 -13.58 29.28 35.39
CA GLU A 607 -14.48 28.44 34.59
C GLU A 607 -13.71 27.38 33.76
N ALA A 608 -12.57 27.73 33.19
CA ALA A 608 -11.71 26.78 32.47
C ALA A 608 -11.18 25.66 33.38
N ARG A 609 -10.86 25.95 34.65
CA ARG A 609 -10.46 24.93 35.63
C ARG A 609 -11.61 23.95 35.91
N ASP A 610 -12.82 24.46 36.12
CA ASP A 610 -14.00 23.62 36.34
C ASP A 610 -14.29 22.72 35.15
N ARG A 611 -14.14 23.24 33.92
CA ARG A 611 -14.34 22.50 32.68
C ARG A 611 -13.24 21.46 32.41
N TYR A 612 -11.98 21.75 32.74
CA TYR A 612 -10.88 20.78 32.65
C TYR A 612 -10.89 19.74 33.79
N ALA A 613 -11.66 19.93 34.86
CA ALA A 613 -11.70 19.01 35.99
C ALA A 613 -12.05 17.57 35.60
N CYS A 614 -12.85 17.38 34.54
CA CYS A 614 -13.20 16.05 34.05
C CYS A 614 -12.02 15.33 33.36
N MET A 615 -11.00 16.06 32.91
CA MET A 615 -9.75 15.53 32.34
C MET A 615 -8.69 15.21 33.40
N ALA A 616 -8.82 15.81 34.60
CA ALA A 616 -7.82 15.67 35.68
C ALA A 616 -7.46 14.21 36.05
N PRO A 617 -8.40 13.24 36.10
CA PRO A 617 -8.08 11.85 36.39
C PRO A 617 -7.22 11.16 35.32
N TRP A 618 -7.24 11.68 34.09
CA TRP A 618 -6.65 11.04 32.91
C TRP A 618 -5.32 11.66 32.49
N ASN A 619 -4.90 12.75 33.13
CA ASN A 619 -3.69 13.51 32.81
C ASN A 619 -2.38 12.72 32.88
N ALA A 620 -2.35 11.62 33.64
CA ALA A 620 -1.17 10.76 33.80
C ALA A 620 -1.18 9.52 32.87
N ALA A 621 -2.32 9.19 32.27
CA ALA A 621 -2.47 8.03 31.38
C ALA A 621 -3.58 8.27 30.34
N PRO A 622 -3.39 9.14 29.33
CA PRO A 622 -4.42 9.55 28.38
C PRO A 622 -5.07 8.39 27.60
N ALA A 623 -4.35 7.29 27.42
CA ALA A 623 -4.87 6.04 26.87
C ALA A 623 -6.09 5.49 27.62
N THR A 624 -6.08 5.61 28.95
CA THR A 624 -7.18 5.11 29.79
C THR A 624 -8.48 5.88 29.56
N TYR A 625 -8.39 7.17 29.19
CA TYR A 625 -9.54 7.96 28.77
C TYR A 625 -10.17 7.42 27.48
N GLY A 626 -9.36 7.12 26.45
CA GLY A 626 -9.86 6.55 25.21
C GLY A 626 -10.60 5.23 25.43
N ARG A 627 -10.11 4.37 26.33
CA ARG A 627 -10.79 3.14 26.72
C ARG A 627 -12.10 3.39 27.48
N ALA A 628 -12.11 4.33 28.43
CA ALA A 628 -13.29 4.69 29.22
C ALA A 628 -14.41 5.30 28.35
N ALA A 629 -14.04 6.14 27.38
CA ALA A 629 -14.96 6.77 26.44
C ALA A 629 -15.73 5.76 25.57
N ILE A 630 -15.18 4.56 25.35
CA ILE A 630 -15.82 3.48 24.59
C ILE A 630 -16.83 2.71 25.44
N SER A 631 -16.52 2.45 26.72
CA SER A 631 -17.35 1.62 27.60
C SER A 631 -18.61 2.34 28.12
N GLU A 632 -18.55 3.66 28.31
CA GLU A 632 -19.67 4.44 28.88
C GLU A 632 -20.59 5.08 27.82
N GLY A 633 -20.33 4.84 26.53
CA GLY A 633 -21.25 5.17 25.43
C GLY A 633 -21.35 6.66 25.04
N TYR A 634 -20.62 7.58 25.69
CA TYR A 634 -20.57 9.00 25.32
C TYR A 634 -19.21 9.65 25.63
N ALA A 635 -18.87 10.70 24.86
CA ALA A 635 -17.68 11.52 25.04
C ALA A 635 -17.71 12.30 26.36
N ILE A 636 -16.98 11.81 27.37
CA ILE A 636 -17.07 12.23 28.77
C ILE A 636 -16.73 13.72 28.94
N CYS A 637 -15.78 14.25 28.15
CA CYS A 637 -15.28 15.62 28.30
C CYS A 637 -15.35 16.51 27.05
N GLU A 638 -15.69 15.95 25.88
CA GLU A 638 -15.64 16.63 24.58
C GLU A 638 -16.33 18.01 24.59
N ARG A 639 -17.58 18.07 25.08
CA ARG A 639 -18.33 19.35 25.15
C ARG A 639 -17.64 20.41 26.00
N GLN A 640 -17.03 20.01 27.11
CA GLN A 640 -16.38 20.95 28.04
C GLN A 640 -15.09 21.50 27.45
N VAL A 641 -14.26 20.63 26.86
CA VAL A 641 -13.00 20.99 26.20
C VAL A 641 -13.24 21.92 25.00
N VAL A 642 -14.19 21.57 24.12
CA VAL A 642 -14.55 22.41 22.96
C VAL A 642 -15.07 23.79 23.39
N SER A 643 -15.84 23.86 24.48
CA SER A 643 -16.42 25.13 24.94
C SER A 643 -15.35 26.14 25.37
N ILE A 644 -14.22 25.69 25.93
CA ILE A 644 -13.10 26.59 26.30
C ILE A 644 -12.48 27.24 25.05
N LEU A 645 -12.24 26.44 24.00
CA LEU A 645 -11.74 26.97 22.72
C LEU A 645 -12.72 27.97 22.11
N VAL A 646 -14.02 27.65 22.12
CA VAL A 646 -15.07 28.53 21.59
C VAL A 646 -15.11 29.86 22.36
N ASP A 647 -15.00 29.83 23.69
CA ASP A 647 -15.05 31.04 24.50
C ASP A 647 -13.79 31.91 24.35
N LEU A 648 -12.60 31.30 24.24
CA LEU A 648 -11.37 32.01 23.85
C LEU A 648 -11.52 32.69 22.48
N MET A 649 -12.10 31.98 21.50
CA MET A 649 -12.33 32.53 20.17
C MET A 649 -13.38 33.64 20.14
N ARG A 650 -14.44 33.56 20.96
CA ARG A 650 -15.47 34.61 21.07
C ARG A 650 -14.92 35.89 21.67
N LYS A 651 -14.05 35.77 22.67
CA LYS A 651 -13.39 36.91 23.34
C LYS A 651 -12.09 37.34 22.67
N ALA A 652 -11.73 36.73 21.54
CA ALA A 652 -10.45 36.99 20.87
C ALA A 652 -10.26 38.46 20.48
N ALA A 653 -11.31 39.17 20.08
CA ALA A 653 -11.23 40.60 19.75
C ALA A 653 -10.90 41.46 21.00
N ASP A 654 -11.47 41.10 22.15
CA ASP A 654 -11.26 41.82 23.42
C ASP A 654 -9.85 41.55 23.99
N TYR A 655 -9.36 40.32 23.84
CA TYR A 655 -8.02 39.91 24.29
C TYR A 655 -6.90 40.37 23.35
N ALA A 656 -7.14 40.40 22.03
CA ALA A 656 -6.14 40.78 21.03
C ALA A 656 -5.71 42.25 21.14
N ALA A 657 -6.50 43.11 21.80
CA ALA A 657 -6.17 44.50 22.04
C ALA A 657 -4.94 44.69 22.97
N GLN A 658 -4.52 43.64 23.70
CA GLN A 658 -3.38 43.68 24.63
C GLN A 658 -2.11 43.06 24.02
N ASP A 659 -2.17 41.80 23.57
CA ASP A 659 -1.06 41.10 22.89
C ASP A 659 -1.58 39.94 22.01
N GLY A 660 -1.62 40.18 20.68
CA GLY A 660 -2.11 39.21 19.71
C GLY A 660 -1.27 37.94 19.57
N GLU A 661 0.02 37.96 19.92
CA GLU A 661 0.89 36.78 19.80
C GLU A 661 0.71 35.83 20.99
N THR A 662 0.57 36.38 22.20
CA THR A 662 0.27 35.59 23.40
C THR A 662 -1.15 35.00 23.33
N LEU A 663 -2.12 35.73 22.78
CA LEU A 663 -3.44 35.18 22.48
C LEU A 663 -3.38 34.04 21.45
N PHE A 664 -2.54 34.17 20.42
CA PHE A 664 -2.35 33.10 19.43
C PHE A 664 -1.80 31.82 20.09
N ASP A 665 -0.78 31.95 20.94
CA ASP A 665 -0.21 30.83 21.70
C ASP A 665 -1.26 30.15 22.59
N ALA A 666 -2.02 30.91 23.37
CA ALA A 666 -3.10 30.36 24.21
C ALA A 666 -4.19 29.68 23.38
N THR A 667 -4.61 30.29 22.26
CA THR A 667 -5.62 29.71 21.38
C THR A 667 -5.13 28.44 20.71
N GLN A 668 -3.84 28.38 20.32
CA GLN A 668 -3.25 27.19 19.72
C GLN A 668 -3.14 26.04 20.73
N ASN A 669 -2.74 26.33 21.98
CA ASN A 669 -2.79 25.33 23.05
C ASN A 669 -4.23 24.81 23.29
N ALA A 670 -5.24 25.67 23.28
CA ALA A 670 -6.65 25.25 23.41
C ALA A 670 -7.11 24.34 22.26
N ARG A 671 -6.68 24.61 21.02
CA ARG A 671 -6.93 23.73 19.86
C ARG A 671 -6.25 22.37 20.02
N LEU A 672 -5.00 22.38 20.47
CA LEU A 672 -4.26 21.14 20.75
C LEU A 672 -5.02 20.26 21.75
N VAL A 673 -5.57 20.82 22.84
CA VAL A 673 -6.35 20.03 23.80
C VAL A 673 -7.59 19.39 23.15
N VAL A 674 -8.30 20.12 22.27
CA VAL A 674 -9.45 19.58 21.50
C VAL A 674 -9.00 18.44 20.57
N ASP A 675 -7.95 18.67 19.79
CA ASP A 675 -7.47 17.70 18.80
C ASP A 675 -6.86 16.46 19.48
N ALA A 676 -6.16 16.63 20.60
CA ALA A 676 -5.61 15.55 21.42
C ALA A 676 -6.70 14.69 22.05
N GLU A 677 -7.79 15.29 22.56
CA GLU A 677 -8.95 14.53 23.08
C GLU A 677 -9.52 13.62 22.00
N ARG A 678 -9.72 14.19 20.80
CA ARG A 678 -10.24 13.45 19.65
C ARG A 678 -9.29 12.35 19.21
N TYR A 679 -7.98 12.63 19.20
CA TYR A 679 -6.93 11.69 18.87
C TYR A 679 -6.93 10.48 19.84
N TYR A 680 -6.96 10.71 21.16
CA TYR A 680 -6.97 9.63 22.15
C TYR A 680 -8.21 8.75 22.06
N ARG A 681 -9.36 9.32 21.68
CA ARG A 681 -10.57 8.56 21.37
C ARG A 681 -10.39 7.71 20.10
N ALA A 682 -9.89 8.28 19.02
CA ALA A 682 -9.69 7.61 17.73
C ALA A 682 -8.67 6.45 17.79
N MET A 683 -7.70 6.51 18.69
CA MET A 683 -6.66 5.49 18.88
C MET A 683 -7.22 4.06 19.05
N TYR A 684 -8.46 3.92 19.56
CA TYR A 684 -9.11 2.62 19.77
C TYR A 684 -10.05 2.17 18.64
N TYR A 685 -10.36 3.04 17.67
CA TYR A 685 -11.23 2.73 16.53
C TYR A 685 -10.43 2.31 15.28
N GLY A 686 -9.21 2.84 15.10
CA GLY A 686 -8.32 2.42 14.00
C GLY A 686 -6.99 3.19 13.93
N ALA A 687 -5.92 2.49 13.54
CA ALA A 687 -4.56 3.05 13.46
C ALA A 687 -4.43 4.18 12.42
N HIS A 688 -5.10 4.07 11.26
CA HIS A 688 -5.06 5.08 10.21
C HIS A 688 -5.84 6.35 10.57
N GLU A 689 -6.94 6.25 11.34
CA GLU A 689 -7.73 7.43 11.76
C GLU A 689 -6.95 8.34 12.72
N SER A 690 -6.30 7.73 13.71
CA SER A 690 -5.45 8.46 14.67
C SER A 690 -4.23 9.09 13.99
N TRP A 691 -3.57 8.37 13.08
CA TRP A 691 -2.50 8.91 12.24
C TRP A 691 -2.97 10.12 11.43
N ASN A 692 -4.10 9.99 10.73
CA ASN A 692 -4.65 11.04 9.88
C ASN A 692 -5.05 12.30 10.65
N LEU A 693 -5.52 12.14 11.89
CA LEU A 693 -5.80 13.27 12.78
C LEU A 693 -4.52 14.01 13.16
N ARG A 694 -3.43 13.27 13.46
CA ARG A 694 -2.15 13.85 13.85
C ARG A 694 -1.51 14.68 12.75
N ASP A 695 -1.36 14.11 11.56
CA ASP A 695 -0.74 14.84 10.45
C ASP A 695 -1.60 16.00 9.95
N ARG A 696 -2.92 15.88 10.03
CA ARG A 696 -3.83 17.01 9.76
C ARG A 696 -3.65 18.13 10.77
N HIS A 697 -3.53 17.80 12.06
CA HIS A 697 -3.22 18.79 13.09
C HIS A 697 -1.88 19.50 12.81
N MET A 698 -0.81 18.74 12.51
CA MET A 698 0.49 19.33 12.18
C MET A 698 0.41 20.32 11.01
N PHE A 699 -0.27 19.93 9.93
CA PHE A 699 -0.48 20.79 8.77
C PHE A 699 -1.32 22.03 9.09
N GLU A 700 -2.43 21.88 9.80
CA GLU A 700 -3.29 23.00 10.18
C GLU A 700 -2.57 23.99 11.10
N THR A 701 -1.74 23.49 12.02
CA THR A 701 -0.89 24.29 12.89
C THR A 701 0.13 25.09 12.06
N LEU A 702 0.79 24.45 11.10
CA LEU A 702 1.70 25.13 10.16
C LEU A 702 0.99 26.24 9.37
N ASP A 703 -0.18 25.96 8.78
CA ASP A 703 -0.94 26.94 8.01
C ASP A 703 -1.38 28.13 8.89
N ARG A 704 -1.75 27.89 10.16
CA ARG A 704 -2.07 28.95 11.14
C ARG A 704 -0.85 29.81 11.47
N VAL A 705 0.32 29.20 11.71
CA VAL A 705 1.57 29.93 11.97
C VAL A 705 1.95 30.81 10.78
N LEU A 706 1.86 30.28 9.55
CA LEU A 706 2.10 31.04 8.33
C LEU A 706 1.12 32.21 8.18
N ARG A 707 -0.18 32.02 8.44
CA ARG A 707 -1.18 33.10 8.40
C ARG A 707 -0.92 34.18 9.45
N MET A 708 -0.52 33.79 10.67
CA MET A 708 -0.18 34.72 11.75
C MET A 708 1.03 35.58 11.38
N ARG A 709 2.07 34.98 10.79
CA ARG A 709 3.28 35.71 10.35
C ARG A 709 3.02 36.59 9.13
N GLY A 710 2.13 36.16 8.26
CA GLY A 710 1.62 36.94 7.14
C GLY A 710 1.69 36.20 5.81
N PRO A 711 1.10 36.76 4.74
CA PRO A 711 0.95 36.09 3.46
C PRO A 711 2.30 35.78 2.77
N GLN A 712 3.35 36.54 3.09
CA GLN A 712 4.71 36.36 2.54
C GLN A 712 5.63 35.51 3.42
N ALA A 713 5.14 35.05 4.58
CA ALA A 713 5.93 34.25 5.50
C ALA A 713 6.34 32.93 4.87
N LYS A 714 7.59 32.53 5.12
CA LYS A 714 8.20 31.28 4.64
C LYS A 714 8.66 30.42 5.81
N ALA A 715 8.43 29.12 5.69
CA ALA A 715 8.68 28.15 6.75
C ALA A 715 9.60 27.02 6.32
N VAL A 716 10.49 26.63 7.23
CA VAL A 716 11.20 25.35 7.16
C VAL A 716 10.53 24.39 8.15
N VAL A 717 10.21 23.19 7.72
CA VAL A 717 9.60 22.14 8.54
C VAL A 717 10.59 21.00 8.73
N TRP A 718 10.86 20.60 9.97
CA TRP A 718 11.64 19.41 10.30
C TRP A 718 10.72 18.35 10.87
N ALA A 719 10.57 17.24 10.16
CA ALA A 719 9.81 16.08 10.62
C ALA A 719 10.42 14.81 10.00
N HIS A 720 9.97 13.65 10.43
CA HIS A 720 10.42 12.38 9.89
C HIS A 720 10.06 12.23 8.39
N ASN A 721 10.82 11.42 7.63
CA ASN A 721 10.52 11.12 6.22
C ASN A 721 9.08 10.58 6.03
N SER A 722 8.57 9.80 6.98
CA SER A 722 7.19 9.29 7.00
C SER A 722 6.14 10.41 7.04
N HIS A 723 6.49 11.58 7.55
CA HIS A 723 5.60 12.75 7.62
C HIS A 723 5.77 13.67 6.41
N ILE A 724 6.99 13.84 5.89
CA ILE A 724 7.29 14.87 4.89
C ILE A 724 7.22 14.40 3.43
N GLY A 725 7.40 13.11 3.13
CA GLY A 725 7.24 12.58 1.77
C GLY A 725 5.77 12.65 1.34
N ASP A 726 5.45 12.72 0.06
CA ASP A 726 4.05 12.67 -0.37
C ASP A 726 3.44 11.26 -0.16
N ALA A 727 2.63 11.10 0.90
CA ALA A 727 2.07 9.81 1.33
C ALA A 727 1.30 9.06 0.23
N ARG A 728 0.74 9.74 -0.77
CA ARG A 728 0.01 9.10 -1.89
C ARG A 728 0.88 8.11 -2.67
N TYR A 729 2.20 8.26 -2.56
CA TYR A 729 3.20 7.46 -3.25
C TYR A 729 4.02 6.58 -2.30
N THR A 730 3.49 6.31 -1.12
CA THR A 730 4.04 5.38 -0.13
C THR A 730 3.01 4.29 0.18
N GLU A 731 3.46 3.17 0.73
CA GLU A 731 2.60 2.09 1.23
C GLU A 731 1.63 2.61 2.31
N MET A 732 2.04 3.62 3.09
CA MET A 732 1.20 4.28 4.10
C MET A 732 -0.06 4.88 3.46
N GLY A 733 0.09 5.73 2.44
CA GLY A 733 -1.08 6.31 1.79
C GLY A 733 -1.80 5.35 0.85
N ALA A 734 -1.06 4.59 0.03
CA ALA A 734 -1.64 3.74 -1.00
C ALA A 734 -2.35 2.49 -0.44
N ALA A 735 -1.81 1.88 0.61
CA ALA A 735 -2.34 0.63 1.17
C ALA A 735 -3.06 0.81 2.52
N ARG A 736 -2.64 1.78 3.35
CA ARG A 736 -3.19 1.97 4.72
C ARG A 736 -4.16 3.15 4.83
N GLY A 737 -4.27 3.98 3.79
CA GLY A 737 -5.12 5.17 3.80
C GLY A 737 -4.60 6.27 4.74
N GLU A 738 -3.30 6.23 5.06
CA GLU A 738 -2.62 7.20 5.93
C GLU A 738 -2.21 8.44 5.11
N LEU A 739 -2.57 9.63 5.57
CA LEU A 739 -2.14 10.92 5.00
C LEU A 739 -0.97 11.47 5.79
N ASN A 740 -0.20 12.38 5.21
CA ASN A 740 0.83 13.09 5.97
C ASN A 740 0.96 14.58 5.64
N ILE A 741 1.71 15.32 6.46
CA ILE A 741 1.93 16.77 6.26
C ILE A 741 2.59 17.08 4.90
N GLY A 742 3.45 16.19 4.40
CA GLY A 742 4.05 16.28 3.07
C GLY A 742 3.02 16.34 1.95
N GLN A 743 2.11 15.36 1.92
CA GLN A 743 0.97 15.33 1.01
C GLN A 743 0.11 16.59 1.17
N LEU A 744 -0.28 16.95 2.39
CA LEU A 744 -1.17 18.10 2.63
C LEU A 744 -0.52 19.42 2.19
N CYS A 745 0.79 19.58 2.41
CA CYS A 745 1.55 20.72 1.90
C CYS A 745 1.57 20.74 0.37
N ARG A 746 1.75 19.58 -0.28
CA ARG A 746 1.69 19.48 -1.74
C ARG A 746 0.30 19.84 -2.29
N GLU A 747 -0.77 19.38 -1.66
CA GLU A 747 -2.15 19.69 -2.05
C GLU A 747 -2.49 21.17 -1.86
N ARG A 748 -2.00 21.79 -0.78
CA ARG A 748 -2.28 23.19 -0.45
C ARG A 748 -1.43 24.19 -1.22
N PHE A 749 -0.13 23.94 -1.31
CA PHE A 749 0.87 24.90 -1.82
C PHE A 749 1.41 24.50 -3.20
N GLY A 750 1.13 23.29 -3.70
CA GLY A 750 1.58 22.85 -5.02
C GLY A 750 3.10 22.89 -5.16
N SER A 751 3.59 23.64 -6.15
CA SER A 751 5.02 23.87 -6.37
C SER A 751 5.68 24.80 -5.36
N ASP A 752 4.90 25.51 -4.52
CA ASP A 752 5.42 26.36 -3.45
C ASP A 752 5.71 25.55 -2.17
N ALA A 753 5.58 24.22 -2.20
CA ALA A 753 6.15 23.32 -1.21
C ALA A 753 7.33 22.56 -1.84
N ALA A 754 8.47 22.49 -1.14
CA ALA A 754 9.61 21.66 -1.50
C ALA A 754 9.79 20.55 -0.46
N LEU A 755 9.81 19.28 -0.89
CA LEU A 755 9.95 18.11 -0.01
C LEU A 755 11.35 17.50 -0.20
N ILE A 756 12.15 17.44 0.87
CA ILE A 756 13.54 17.00 0.84
C ILE A 756 13.73 15.82 1.80
N GLY A 757 13.90 14.61 1.28
CA GLY A 757 14.16 13.42 2.09
C GLY A 757 15.65 13.24 2.41
N LEU A 758 15.97 12.68 3.57
CA LEU A 758 17.34 12.32 3.98
C LEU A 758 17.44 10.82 4.25
N GLY A 759 18.50 10.15 3.78
CA GLY A 759 18.68 8.70 3.93
C GLY A 759 20.11 8.28 4.31
N THR A 760 20.25 7.04 4.79
CA THR A 760 21.55 6.43 5.13
C THR A 760 21.62 4.92 4.87
N HIS A 761 22.82 4.42 4.56
CA HIS A 761 23.07 2.99 4.41
C HIS A 761 23.32 2.30 5.74
N SER A 762 24.22 2.84 6.57
CA SER A 762 24.72 2.20 7.78
C SER A 762 25.25 3.21 8.82
N GLY A 763 25.65 2.72 10.00
CA GLY A 763 26.25 3.55 11.04
C GLY A 763 25.65 3.28 12.41
N THR A 764 25.52 4.33 13.22
CA THR A 764 24.82 4.25 14.52
C THR A 764 23.67 5.25 14.60
N VAL A 765 22.68 4.91 15.43
CA VAL A 765 21.47 5.72 15.69
C VAL A 765 21.15 5.66 17.17
N MET A 766 20.70 6.78 17.75
CA MET A 766 20.08 6.77 19.07
C MET A 766 18.64 6.29 18.94
N ALA A 767 18.28 5.21 19.62
CA ALA A 767 16.91 4.71 19.60
C ALA A 767 16.64 3.85 20.84
N ALA A 768 15.38 3.70 21.21
CA ALA A 768 14.97 2.74 22.22
C ALA A 768 14.69 1.35 21.61
N SER A 769 14.73 0.31 22.44
CA SER A 769 14.35 -1.06 22.03
C SER A 769 12.82 -1.27 22.05
N ASP A 770 12.14 -0.55 22.93
CA ASP A 770 10.69 -0.52 23.09
C ASP A 770 10.26 0.90 23.50
N TRP A 771 8.96 1.19 23.41
CA TRP A 771 8.41 2.44 23.93
C TRP A 771 8.69 2.59 25.42
N ASP A 772 9.03 3.81 25.84
CA ASP A 772 9.45 4.17 27.20
C ASP A 772 10.71 3.46 27.73
N ALA A 773 11.35 2.62 26.91
CA ALA A 773 12.63 2.04 27.26
C ALA A 773 13.75 3.11 27.20
N PRO A 774 14.84 2.93 27.96
CA PRO A 774 16.00 3.81 27.89
C PRO A 774 16.53 3.95 26.45
N ALA A 775 17.06 5.12 26.15
CA ALA A 775 17.71 5.37 24.87
C ALA A 775 19.05 4.62 24.78
N GLU A 776 19.31 3.99 23.65
CA GLU A 776 20.51 3.22 23.38
C GLU A 776 21.17 3.69 22.09
N VAL A 777 22.50 3.65 22.03
CA VAL A 777 23.22 3.76 20.76
C VAL A 777 23.16 2.40 20.07
N LYS A 778 22.44 2.31 18.96
CA LYS A 778 22.21 1.07 18.20
C LYS A 778 22.93 1.13 16.86
N THR A 779 23.37 -0.03 16.38
CA THR A 779 23.99 -0.15 15.04
C THR A 779 22.89 -0.26 13.99
N VAL A 780 22.90 0.61 12.98
CA VAL A 780 22.00 0.54 11.83
C VAL A 780 22.50 -0.57 10.91
N LYS A 781 21.62 -1.54 10.59
CA LYS A 781 21.96 -2.61 9.64
C LYS A 781 22.30 -2.02 8.27
N PRO A 782 23.21 -2.61 7.49
CA PRO A 782 23.41 -2.25 6.09
C PRO A 782 22.08 -2.26 5.32
N SER A 783 21.92 -1.34 4.37
CA SER A 783 20.68 -1.26 3.59
C SER A 783 20.39 -2.55 2.83
N ARG A 784 19.11 -2.85 2.64
CA ARG A 784 18.71 -4.08 1.95
C ARG A 784 18.96 -3.98 0.44
N PRO A 785 19.35 -5.06 -0.26
CA PRO A 785 19.63 -5.03 -1.70
C PRO A 785 18.45 -4.60 -2.59
N ASP A 786 17.22 -4.74 -2.09
CA ASP A 786 15.96 -4.40 -2.76
C ASP A 786 15.46 -2.97 -2.45
N SER A 787 16.27 -2.16 -1.75
CA SER A 787 15.92 -0.80 -1.30
C SER A 787 16.56 0.31 -2.14
N TYR A 788 16.00 1.52 -2.06
CA TYR A 788 16.62 2.71 -2.65
C TYR A 788 17.94 3.08 -1.98
N GLU A 789 18.07 2.81 -0.68
CA GLU A 789 19.31 3.00 0.08
C GLU A 789 20.46 2.16 -0.49
N ALA A 790 20.19 0.94 -0.96
CA ALA A 790 21.22 0.13 -1.61
C ALA A 790 21.66 0.69 -2.96
N TRP A 791 20.74 1.31 -3.71
CA TRP A 791 21.10 2.01 -4.93
C TRP A 791 21.95 3.25 -4.65
N CYS A 792 21.59 4.02 -3.62
CA CYS A 792 22.36 5.19 -3.19
C CYS A 792 23.76 4.79 -2.69
N HIS A 793 23.87 3.72 -1.90
CA HIS A 793 25.15 3.15 -1.46
C HIS A 793 26.04 2.74 -2.64
N ALA A 794 25.45 2.09 -3.66
CA ALA A 794 26.18 1.63 -4.84
C ALA A 794 26.77 2.76 -5.70
N VAL A 795 26.36 4.02 -5.50
CA VAL A 795 26.99 5.19 -6.14
C VAL A 795 28.44 5.36 -5.68
N GLY A 796 28.78 4.92 -4.46
CA GLY A 796 30.14 5.00 -3.92
C GLY A 796 30.60 6.41 -3.55
N VAL A 797 29.65 7.34 -3.34
CA VAL A 797 29.90 8.71 -2.89
C VAL A 797 29.37 8.86 -1.46
N GLU A 798 30.23 9.34 -0.56
CA GLU A 798 29.94 9.42 0.89
C GLU A 798 28.70 10.25 1.22
N ARG A 799 28.49 11.37 0.49
CA ARG A 799 27.34 12.24 0.65
C ARG A 799 27.03 12.97 -0.65
N PHE A 800 25.75 13.03 -1.02
CA PHE A 800 25.32 13.68 -2.25
C PHE A 800 23.87 14.16 -2.19
N LEU A 801 23.51 15.02 -3.13
CA LEU A 801 22.15 15.49 -3.40
C LEU A 801 21.68 14.96 -4.74
N ILE A 802 20.43 14.52 -4.82
CA ILE A 802 19.73 14.26 -6.08
C ILE A 802 18.60 15.27 -6.22
N ASP A 803 18.58 16.00 -7.33
CA ASP A 803 17.45 16.86 -7.71
C ASP A 803 16.39 16.04 -8.44
N LEU A 804 15.22 15.92 -7.80
CA LEU A 804 14.07 15.16 -8.28
C LEU A 804 12.93 16.09 -8.68
N ARG A 805 13.13 17.40 -8.87
CA ARG A 805 12.03 18.25 -9.34
C ARG A 805 11.63 17.94 -10.78
N PRO A 806 10.34 18.10 -11.16
CA PRO A 806 9.93 18.06 -12.56
C PRO A 806 10.78 18.99 -13.43
N GLY A 807 11.21 18.51 -14.59
CA GLY A 807 12.14 19.18 -15.51
C GLY A 807 13.62 18.85 -15.27
N HIS A 808 13.97 18.16 -14.18
CA HIS A 808 15.33 17.76 -13.84
C HIS A 808 15.46 16.23 -13.81
N ASN A 809 16.56 15.69 -14.35
CA ASN A 809 16.85 14.24 -14.28
C ASN A 809 15.67 13.33 -14.70
N GLU A 810 14.86 13.72 -15.71
CA GLU A 810 13.57 13.06 -16.03
C GLU A 810 13.65 11.54 -16.27
N ALA A 811 14.74 11.08 -16.90
CA ALA A 811 14.95 9.64 -17.06
C ALA A 811 15.14 8.94 -15.72
N LEU A 812 15.97 9.51 -14.83
CA LEU A 812 16.15 8.99 -13.47
C LEU A 812 14.87 9.12 -12.64
N ARG A 813 14.11 10.21 -12.77
CA ARG A 813 12.80 10.35 -12.12
C ARG A 813 11.83 9.25 -12.57
N THR A 814 11.92 8.82 -13.82
CA THR A 814 11.13 7.71 -14.32
C THR A 814 11.58 6.39 -13.68
N ASP A 815 12.89 6.15 -13.61
CA ASP A 815 13.46 4.96 -12.96
C ASP A 815 13.11 4.89 -11.46
N LEU A 816 13.21 6.02 -10.76
CA LEU A 816 12.88 6.18 -9.33
C LEU A 816 11.38 6.35 -9.08
N ARG A 817 10.53 6.07 -10.06
CA ARG A 817 9.07 6.03 -9.89
C ARG A 817 8.60 4.66 -9.43
N GLU A 818 9.31 3.61 -9.80
CA GLU A 818 8.98 2.22 -9.44
C GLU A 818 9.01 2.06 -7.90
N PRO A 819 7.93 1.59 -7.25
CA PRO A 819 7.94 1.40 -5.81
C PRO A 819 9.04 0.43 -5.36
N ARG A 820 9.90 0.87 -4.43
CA ARG A 820 10.94 0.06 -3.79
C ARG A 820 10.93 0.28 -2.30
N LEU A 821 11.64 -0.56 -1.56
CA LEU A 821 11.76 -0.37 -0.12
C LEU A 821 12.53 0.91 0.19
N GLU A 822 11.99 1.69 1.12
CA GLU A 822 12.62 2.86 1.74
C GLU A 822 12.63 2.64 3.26
N ARG A 823 13.74 3.00 3.90
CA ARG A 823 13.97 2.86 5.34
C ARG A 823 13.43 4.05 6.09
N TYR A 824 12.79 3.74 7.20
CA TYR A 824 12.22 4.73 8.10
C TYR A 824 12.37 4.20 9.53
N VAL A 825 13.24 4.82 10.34
CA VAL A 825 13.57 4.41 11.71
C VAL A 825 13.06 5.46 12.70
N GLY A 826 11.99 5.15 13.43
CA GLY A 826 11.44 6.06 14.42
C GLY A 826 12.29 6.17 15.70
N VAL A 827 11.62 6.51 16.79
CA VAL A 827 12.21 6.63 18.15
C VAL A 827 12.54 5.24 18.75
N VAL A 828 11.91 4.20 18.21
CA VAL A 828 12.20 2.79 18.47
C VAL A 828 12.88 2.21 17.23
N TYR A 829 13.95 1.44 17.45
CA TYR A 829 14.62 0.70 16.39
C TYR A 829 14.82 -0.76 16.78
N ARG A 830 14.26 -1.69 15.99
CA ARG A 830 14.37 -3.14 16.17
C ARG A 830 15.12 -3.74 14.98
N PRO A 831 16.47 -3.89 15.07
CA PRO A 831 17.25 -4.45 13.98
C PRO A 831 16.76 -5.83 13.54
N ASP A 832 16.33 -6.68 14.47
CA ASP A 832 15.94 -8.07 14.18
C ASP A 832 14.67 -8.20 13.35
N SER A 833 13.78 -7.20 13.41
CA SER A 833 12.54 -7.13 12.63
C SER A 833 12.55 -6.02 11.57
N GLU A 834 13.72 -5.46 11.24
CA GLU A 834 13.84 -4.19 10.48
C GLU A 834 13.02 -4.16 9.18
N ARG A 835 12.98 -5.26 8.41
CA ARG A 835 12.17 -5.32 7.18
C ARG A 835 10.67 -5.11 7.45
N LEU A 836 10.16 -5.66 8.54
CA LEU A 836 8.74 -5.58 8.89
C LEU A 836 8.38 -4.27 9.59
N SER A 837 9.29 -3.75 10.43
CA SER A 837 9.02 -2.57 11.26
C SER A 837 9.54 -1.25 10.69
N HIS A 838 10.57 -1.26 9.84
CA HIS A 838 11.29 -0.03 9.45
C HIS A 838 11.50 0.13 7.94
N TYR A 839 10.82 -0.69 7.13
CA TYR A 839 10.80 -0.54 5.68
C TYR A 839 9.37 -0.56 5.16
N ALA A 840 9.08 0.35 4.24
CA ALA A 840 7.83 0.39 3.50
C ALA A 840 8.12 0.58 2.00
N HIS A 841 7.21 0.13 1.13
CA HIS A 841 7.34 0.45 -0.29
C HIS A 841 7.01 1.92 -0.52
N ALA A 842 7.82 2.58 -1.33
CA ALA A 842 7.62 3.98 -1.64
C ALA A 842 8.19 4.31 -3.03
N SER A 843 7.75 5.40 -3.63
CA SER A 843 8.26 5.92 -4.90
C SER A 843 9.10 7.17 -4.63
N LEU A 844 10.42 7.07 -4.75
CA LEU A 844 11.34 8.11 -4.26
C LEU A 844 11.13 9.45 -4.98
N SER A 845 11.00 9.40 -6.31
CA SER A 845 10.82 10.58 -7.17
C SER A 845 9.44 11.24 -7.10
N GLN A 846 8.45 10.52 -6.54
CA GLN A 846 7.09 11.04 -6.37
C GLN A 846 6.86 11.59 -4.97
N GLN A 847 7.56 11.05 -3.97
CA GLN A 847 7.53 11.57 -2.60
C GLN A 847 8.25 12.90 -2.47
N TYR A 848 9.43 13.04 -3.10
CA TYR A 848 10.36 14.14 -2.82
C TYR A 848 10.73 14.94 -4.07
N ASP A 849 11.01 16.23 -3.87
CA ASP A 849 11.68 17.10 -4.83
C ASP A 849 13.21 16.95 -4.80
N ALA A 850 13.74 16.41 -3.70
CA ALA A 850 15.15 16.19 -3.50
C ALA A 850 15.41 15.04 -2.53
N PHE A 851 16.51 14.34 -2.72
CA PHE A 851 16.97 13.32 -1.78
C PHE A 851 18.44 13.56 -1.43
N VAL A 852 18.73 13.62 -0.14
CA VAL A 852 20.07 13.84 0.42
C VAL A 852 20.56 12.54 1.03
N TRP A 853 21.75 12.12 0.62
CA TRP A 853 22.34 10.87 1.04
C TRP A 853 23.53 11.07 1.96
N PHE A 854 23.63 10.22 2.99
CA PHE A 854 24.82 10.02 3.81
C PHE A 854 25.12 8.52 3.90
N ASP A 855 26.27 8.08 3.42
CA ASP A 855 26.57 6.65 3.36
C ASP A 855 26.79 6.02 4.75
N GLN A 856 27.39 6.80 5.66
CA GLN A 856 27.58 6.42 7.06
C GLN A 856 27.18 7.55 7.99
N THR A 857 26.49 7.19 9.08
CA THR A 857 25.97 8.15 10.06
C THR A 857 26.27 7.74 11.51
N ARG A 858 26.08 8.68 12.45
CA ARG A 858 26.34 8.48 13.88
C ARG A 858 25.14 8.89 14.73
N ALA A 859 25.00 8.22 15.86
CA ALA A 859 23.99 8.54 16.85
C ALA A 859 24.15 9.96 17.41
N VAL A 860 23.04 10.64 17.65
CA VAL A 860 23.03 11.93 18.39
C VAL A 860 23.58 11.76 19.81
N THR A 861 24.17 12.82 20.34
CA THR A 861 24.59 12.88 21.74
C THR A 861 23.53 13.58 22.59
N PRO A 862 22.81 12.86 23.50
CA PRO A 862 21.74 13.42 24.31
C PRO A 862 22.29 14.31 25.44
N LEU A 863 21.52 15.31 25.87
CA LEU A 863 21.84 16.12 27.05
C LEU A 863 21.27 15.47 28.32
N ALA A 864 21.95 15.63 29.46
CA ALA A 864 21.56 15.03 30.73
C ALA A 864 20.13 15.45 31.18
N THR A 865 19.32 14.49 31.63
CA THR A 865 17.93 14.70 32.11
C THR A 865 17.57 13.66 33.16
N GLU A 866 16.81 14.04 34.20
CA GLU A 866 16.11 13.11 35.08
C GLU A 866 14.79 12.66 34.41
N VAL A 867 14.66 11.36 34.12
CA VAL A 867 13.43 10.78 33.57
C VAL A 867 12.33 10.84 34.63
N ARG A 868 11.18 11.44 34.32
CA ARG A 868 10.00 11.33 35.19
C ARG A 868 9.25 10.05 34.84
N ALA A 869 9.30 9.07 35.74
CA ALA A 869 8.47 7.87 35.62
C ALA A 869 6.99 8.23 35.83
N GLY A 870 6.11 7.81 34.92
CA GLY A 870 4.66 7.83 35.12
C GLY A 870 3.82 8.77 34.25
N GLU A 871 4.34 9.30 33.15
CA GLU A 871 3.48 9.78 32.05
C GLU A 871 3.46 8.67 30.99
N ASP A 872 2.57 7.69 31.18
CA ASP A 872 2.36 6.61 30.21
C ASP A 872 1.71 7.22 28.96
N ASP A 873 2.48 7.40 27.89
CA ASP A 873 1.91 7.71 26.59
C ASP A 873 1.99 6.52 25.65
N THR A 874 0.80 6.08 25.29
CA THR A 874 0.53 5.15 24.21
C THR A 874 1.05 5.67 22.88
N TYR A 875 1.70 4.75 22.17
CA TYR A 875 1.78 4.63 20.71
C TYR A 875 1.03 5.73 19.95
N PRO A 876 1.71 6.34 18.98
CA PRO A 876 1.38 5.84 17.65
C PRO A 876 2.61 5.44 16.86
N PHE A 877 2.31 4.47 16.01
CA PHE A 877 3.09 3.98 14.91
C PHE A 877 3.68 5.14 14.12
N GLY A 878 4.94 5.42 14.36
CA GLY A 878 5.86 6.03 13.40
C GLY A 878 6.93 4.97 13.18
N LEU A 879 6.52 3.90 12.48
CA LEU A 879 7.27 2.72 12.01
C LEU A 879 7.36 1.53 12.96
#